data_AF-A0A6J6Z396-F1
#
_entry.id   AF-A0A6J6Z396-F1
#
_cell.length_a   1.000
_cell.length_b   1.000
_cell.length_c   1.000
_cell.angle_alpha   90.00
_cell.angle_beta   90.00
_cell.angle_gamma   90.00
#
_symmetry.space_group_name_H-M   'P 1'
#
loop_
_entity.id
_entity.type
_entity.pdbx_description
1 polymer ?
#
loop_
_entity_poly.entity_id
_entity_poly.type
_entity_poly.pdbx_seq_one_letter_code
_entity_poly.pdbx_strand_id
1 'polypeptide(L)'
;MRAAGLKPLEPYEDSKTPWLSKCMKCKHEVSPNLNNVKKTKTACKYCSGNATHPEDAIKIMKNAKLKPIGKFPGGNISWKAKCLICGASVAPKVKQLKQGIGGCKTCGRVKAGLSNRINTNDAIKIMKSVGLIPIEPYKSSNTPWKSRCLKCKKIVSPHFGLVKSRGSGCAYCAETRVDPIDAEKLFNKAKLKPLTGYPGNKVPWKSIHIPCGREVSPSYLAIKRGQGPCKYCSGVAVLPKDAEKVFLDNGLKPLVPYPGGNKIPWKSIHIPCGREVSPKFNIIQTGGSSGCKHCGDGYVDPNEAYQFFLSKDLQPLVPYPGSAIPWKSIHLICGSEIKPRYGHIKSGRTGCLICAGTVPITQEKAFAFFRSHDLEPQEAFKGPHHPWKSIHTKCGHKVSPQWASVQQGGSGCAYCAGNRVDMKEVRVLMKKLELKPLEPYKDSKTPWKCLHIKCGNEVSPTYQSLRGGQKGCEACGKNMVSETEAYSLLKKNSYTPIGEFPGGSNPWMCVHEVCGTKVEVRATYLRSGNVGCSFCAGTKPITSAQANKFFRSRGFKPIEPFKNARSPMKSIHLVCGREVTPTWSSLRVSGGCKYCSTSLVNLIAPAYFYLITNSQLNSHKVGISGHGATVNRLERHKRLGWSEYAVKDLDTGEEAYALEEQVLEWLRLEMRIPQYLISDQMPQGGHTETLDASEIDLATIWIKVEELSKVKK
;
A
#
# COMPACT_ATOMS: atom_id res chain seq x y z
N MET A 1 -46.07 55.48 76.78
CA MET A 1 -47.21 55.70 75.85
C MET A 1 -47.52 57.17 75.60
N ARG A 2 -47.83 58.00 76.62
CA ARG A 2 -48.18 59.43 76.43
C ARG A 2 -47.09 60.26 75.73
N ALA A 3 -45.82 60.10 76.12
CA ALA A 3 -44.68 60.76 75.47
C ALA A 3 -44.52 60.40 73.97
N ALA A 4 -45.07 59.25 73.54
CA ALA A 4 -45.05 58.83 72.15
C ALA A 4 -46.35 59.18 71.39
N GLY A 5 -47.17 60.08 71.95
CA GLY A 5 -48.41 60.57 71.34
C GLY A 5 -49.60 59.60 71.42
N LEU A 6 -49.60 58.67 72.37
CA LEU A 6 -50.71 57.73 72.62
C LEU A 6 -51.33 57.96 74.00
N LYS A 7 -52.65 58.08 74.07
CA LYS A 7 -53.42 58.13 75.31
C LYS A 7 -53.90 56.71 75.68
N PRO A 8 -53.35 56.06 76.73
CA PRO A 8 -53.86 54.77 77.19
C PRO A 8 -55.35 54.84 77.52
N LEU A 9 -56.09 53.81 77.13
CA LEU A 9 -57.53 53.66 77.42
C LEU A 9 -57.79 52.66 78.56
N GLU A 10 -56.82 51.80 78.84
CA GLU A 10 -56.88 50.78 79.89
C GLU A 10 -55.70 50.93 80.87
N PRO A 11 -55.80 50.39 82.11
CA PRO A 11 -54.69 50.34 83.06
C PRO A 11 -53.44 49.65 82.47
N TYR A 12 -52.26 50.00 82.99
CA TYR A 12 -51.00 49.37 82.57
C TYR A 12 -50.81 48.06 83.32
N GLU A 13 -50.48 46.99 82.60
CA GLU A 13 -50.20 45.67 83.17
C GLU A 13 -48.69 45.37 83.15
N ASP A 14 -48.11 45.12 81.97
CA ASP A 14 -46.67 44.90 81.82
C ASP A 14 -46.10 45.43 80.49
N SER A 15 -44.78 45.28 80.32
CA SER A 15 -44.04 45.88 79.18
C SER A 15 -44.17 45.13 77.85
N LYS A 16 -44.58 43.86 77.88
CA LYS A 16 -44.72 42.95 76.72
C LYS A 16 -46.16 42.87 76.23
N THR A 17 -47.13 43.06 77.11
CA THR A 17 -48.57 42.99 76.83
C THR A 17 -49.03 44.18 75.96
N PRO A 18 -49.81 43.94 74.88
CA PRO A 18 -50.38 45.00 74.05
C PRO A 18 -51.25 45.95 74.87
N TRP A 19 -50.89 47.23 74.89
CA TRP A 19 -51.56 48.20 75.76
C TRP A 19 -52.49 49.11 74.95
N LEU A 20 -53.81 48.88 75.05
CA LEU A 20 -54.83 49.60 74.30
C LEU A 20 -54.75 51.11 74.56
N SER A 21 -54.49 51.86 73.48
CA SER A 21 -54.26 53.29 73.53
C SER A 21 -54.87 53.99 72.32
N LYS A 22 -55.40 55.20 72.51
CA LYS A 22 -55.85 56.08 71.43
C LYS A 22 -54.70 56.94 70.92
N CYS A 23 -54.40 56.88 69.63
CA CYS A 23 -53.39 57.75 69.05
C CYS A 23 -53.88 59.19 68.97
N MET A 24 -53.12 60.14 69.53
CA MET A 24 -53.52 61.55 69.56
C MET A 24 -53.48 62.20 68.16
N LYS A 25 -52.67 61.67 67.23
CA LYS A 25 -52.51 62.21 65.87
C LYS A 25 -53.60 61.76 64.89
N CYS A 26 -53.84 60.45 64.79
CA CYS A 26 -54.86 59.90 63.87
C CYS A 26 -56.18 59.55 64.57
N LYS A 27 -56.29 59.74 65.89
CA LYS A 27 -57.47 59.41 66.72
C LYS A 27 -57.87 57.93 66.73
N HIS A 28 -57.19 57.07 65.97
CA HIS A 28 -57.44 55.63 65.95
C HIS A 28 -56.90 54.92 67.20
N GLU A 29 -57.59 53.84 67.56
CA GLU A 29 -57.18 52.94 68.63
C GLU A 29 -56.09 51.98 68.14
N VAL A 30 -55.04 51.85 68.95
CA VAL A 30 -53.88 51.02 68.71
C VAL A 30 -53.45 50.35 70.00
N SER A 31 -53.05 49.08 69.94
CA SER A 31 -52.55 48.34 71.11
C SER A 31 -51.08 47.95 70.90
N PRO A 32 -50.13 48.90 70.89
CA PRO A 32 -48.72 48.55 70.85
C PRO A 32 -48.26 48.10 72.25
N ASN A 33 -47.21 47.27 72.32
CA ASN A 33 -46.56 46.97 73.60
C ASN A 33 -45.51 48.05 73.95
N LEU A 34 -45.25 48.26 75.24
CA LEU A 34 -44.39 49.36 75.69
C LEU A 34 -42.92 49.17 75.24
N ASN A 35 -42.45 47.93 75.17
CA ASN A 35 -41.09 47.60 74.71
C ASN A 35 -40.85 47.97 73.24
N ASN A 36 -41.79 47.70 72.33
CA ASN A 36 -41.62 48.09 70.93
C ASN A 36 -41.67 49.59 70.75
N VAL A 37 -42.55 50.30 71.47
CA VAL A 37 -42.62 51.77 71.40
C VAL A 37 -41.31 52.42 71.84
N LYS A 38 -40.63 51.88 72.87
CA LYS A 38 -39.30 52.34 73.29
C LYS A 38 -38.22 52.08 72.24
N LYS A 39 -38.25 50.90 71.59
CA LYS A 39 -37.25 50.51 70.58
C LYS A 39 -37.42 51.22 69.23
N THR A 40 -38.62 51.22 68.66
CA THR A 40 -38.84 51.66 67.27
C THR A 40 -39.20 53.14 67.14
N LYS A 41 -39.40 53.85 68.27
CA LYS A 41 -39.94 55.23 68.37
C LYS A 41 -41.25 55.47 67.60
N THR A 42 -41.88 54.42 67.07
CA THR A 42 -43.09 54.48 66.24
C THR A 42 -44.26 53.88 67.01
N ALA A 43 -45.06 54.74 67.62
CA ALA A 43 -46.11 54.32 68.53
C ALA A 43 -47.40 53.89 67.81
N CYS A 44 -47.75 54.53 66.69
CA CYS A 44 -48.97 54.23 65.94
C CYS A 44 -48.66 53.56 64.58
N LYS A 45 -49.22 52.36 64.37
CA LYS A 45 -49.08 51.58 63.12
C LYS A 45 -49.71 52.25 61.89
N TYR A 46 -50.71 53.11 62.07
CA TYR A 46 -51.37 53.83 60.98
C TYR A 46 -50.59 55.09 60.57
N CYS A 47 -50.12 55.88 61.55
CA CYS A 47 -49.32 57.08 61.27
C CYS A 47 -47.94 56.76 60.69
N SER A 48 -47.35 55.61 61.04
CA SER A 48 -46.09 55.12 60.45
C SER A 48 -46.26 54.55 59.03
N GLY A 49 -47.49 54.42 58.53
CA GLY A 49 -47.76 53.85 57.21
C GLY A 49 -47.64 52.32 57.12
N ASN A 50 -47.32 51.65 58.23
CA ASN A 50 -47.17 50.20 58.31
C ASN A 50 -48.50 49.44 58.20
N ALA A 51 -49.61 50.06 58.60
CA ALA A 51 -50.95 49.55 58.42
C ALA A 51 -51.86 50.62 57.80
N THR A 52 -52.83 50.19 57.00
CA THR A 52 -53.90 51.06 56.50
C THR A 52 -55.13 50.88 57.37
N HIS A 53 -55.74 51.97 57.83
CA HIS A 53 -57.00 51.90 58.58
C HIS A 53 -58.15 51.50 57.63
N PRO A 54 -59.16 50.73 58.06
CA PRO A 54 -60.28 50.33 57.22
C PRO A 54 -60.96 51.50 56.49
N GLU A 55 -61.15 52.64 57.16
CA GLU A 55 -61.78 53.83 56.57
C GLU A 55 -60.95 54.44 55.43
N ASP A 56 -59.63 54.53 55.60
CA ASP A 56 -58.72 55.02 54.57
C ASP A 56 -58.62 54.05 53.38
N ALA A 57 -58.68 52.74 53.66
CA ALA A 57 -58.72 51.72 52.63
C ALA A 57 -59.97 51.86 51.73
N ILE A 58 -61.14 52.19 52.31
CA ILE A 58 -62.37 52.47 51.56
C ILE A 58 -62.18 53.71 50.66
N LYS A 59 -61.55 54.77 51.15
CA LYS A 59 -61.27 55.99 50.36
C LYS A 59 -60.37 55.67 49.16
N ILE A 60 -59.30 54.89 49.36
CA ILE A 60 -58.39 54.45 48.29
C ILE A 60 -59.15 53.64 47.22
N MET A 61 -60.04 52.73 47.62
CA MET A 61 -60.88 51.95 46.70
C MET A 61 -61.83 52.85 45.89
N LYS A 62 -62.49 53.81 46.54
CA LYS A 62 -63.39 54.77 45.87
C LYS A 62 -62.64 55.64 44.84
N ASN A 63 -61.44 56.12 45.18
CA ASN A 63 -60.60 56.91 44.27
C ASN A 63 -60.18 56.11 43.03
N ALA A 64 -59.95 54.81 43.18
CA ALA A 64 -59.70 53.88 42.07
C ALA A 64 -60.96 53.47 41.29
N LYS A 65 -62.11 54.11 41.56
CA LYS A 65 -63.45 53.79 41.00
C LYS A 65 -63.88 52.35 41.28
N LEU A 66 -63.65 51.89 42.51
CA LEU A 66 -64.03 50.55 42.99
C LEU A 66 -64.91 50.64 44.23
N LYS A 67 -65.96 49.82 44.28
CA LYS A 67 -66.82 49.65 45.44
C LYS A 67 -66.44 48.36 46.17
N PRO A 68 -65.80 48.40 47.37
CA PRO A 68 -65.40 47.21 48.10
C PRO A 68 -66.60 46.37 48.55
N ILE A 69 -66.41 45.05 48.65
CA ILE A 69 -67.40 44.07 49.09
C ILE A 69 -66.83 43.33 50.31
N GLY A 70 -67.53 43.41 51.45
CA GLY A 70 -67.10 42.81 52.71
C GLY A 70 -66.13 43.68 53.52
N LYS A 71 -65.81 43.23 54.75
CA LYS A 71 -64.90 43.92 55.68
C LYS A 71 -63.48 44.00 55.10
N PHE A 72 -62.73 45.05 55.46
CA PHE A 72 -61.37 45.26 54.97
C PHE A 72 -60.43 44.15 55.48
N PRO A 73 -59.85 43.31 54.59
CA PRO A 73 -59.06 42.16 55.00
C PRO A 73 -57.59 42.50 55.32
N GLY A 74 -57.13 43.72 55.01
CA GLY A 74 -55.73 44.16 55.18
C GLY A 74 -55.09 44.63 53.87
N GLY A 75 -54.06 45.50 53.96
CA GLY A 75 -53.54 46.24 52.80
C GLY A 75 -52.78 45.40 51.76
N ASN A 76 -52.20 44.28 52.16
CA ASN A 76 -51.46 43.34 51.30
C ASN A 76 -52.31 42.19 50.77
N ILE A 77 -53.56 42.09 51.23
CA ILE A 77 -54.50 41.03 50.85
C ILE A 77 -55.44 41.60 49.78
N SER A 78 -55.79 40.76 48.80
CA SER A 78 -56.73 41.13 47.75
C SER A 78 -58.11 41.37 48.34
N TRP A 79 -58.67 42.55 48.10
CA TRP A 79 -59.98 42.93 48.61
C TRP A 79 -60.99 42.98 47.47
N LYS A 80 -61.99 42.09 47.52
CA LYS A 80 -63.04 41.99 46.51
C LYS A 80 -63.80 43.32 46.40
N ALA A 81 -64.01 43.78 45.18
CA ALA A 81 -64.67 45.03 44.86
C ALA A 81 -65.36 44.97 43.48
N LYS A 82 -66.44 45.73 43.31
CA LYS A 82 -67.09 45.94 42.02
C LYS A 82 -66.51 47.19 41.36
N CYS A 83 -66.03 47.08 40.12
CA CYS A 83 -65.60 48.24 39.35
C CYS A 83 -66.80 49.12 38.97
N LEU A 84 -66.73 50.42 39.25
CA LEU A 84 -67.80 51.38 38.96
C LEU A 84 -67.84 51.82 37.48
N ILE A 85 -66.81 51.48 36.69
CA ILE A 85 -66.73 51.84 35.27
C ILE A 85 -67.35 50.74 34.39
N CYS A 86 -66.93 49.49 34.55
CA CYS A 86 -67.41 48.37 33.73
C CYS A 86 -68.27 47.35 34.48
N GLY A 87 -68.55 47.55 35.77
CA GLY A 87 -69.35 46.64 36.59
C GLY A 87 -68.67 45.33 36.99
N ALA A 88 -67.47 45.03 36.47
CA ALA A 88 -66.78 43.76 36.71
C ALA A 88 -66.33 43.58 38.17
N SER A 89 -66.39 42.33 38.64
CA SER A 89 -65.84 41.94 39.94
C SER A 89 -64.32 41.83 39.86
N VAL A 90 -63.61 42.55 40.73
CA VAL A 90 -62.15 42.63 40.78
C VAL A 90 -61.65 42.53 42.22
N ALA A 91 -60.42 42.08 42.44
CA ALA A 91 -59.86 41.93 43.79
C ALA A 91 -58.43 42.51 43.91
N PRO A 92 -58.28 43.85 43.83
CA PRO A 92 -56.98 44.49 43.94
C PRO A 92 -56.49 44.54 45.39
N LYS A 93 -55.19 44.75 45.56
CA LYS A 93 -54.55 45.02 46.86
C LYS A 93 -54.50 46.51 47.11
N VAL A 94 -54.97 46.97 48.28
CA VAL A 94 -55.00 48.41 48.62
C VAL A 94 -53.61 49.03 48.63
N LYS A 95 -52.57 48.27 49.02
CA LYS A 95 -51.17 48.72 48.94
C LYS A 95 -50.73 49.04 47.51
N GLN A 96 -51.13 48.22 46.53
CA GLN A 96 -50.78 48.47 45.12
C GLN A 96 -51.54 49.68 44.58
N LEU A 97 -52.83 49.81 44.92
CA LEU A 97 -53.64 50.97 44.54
C LEU A 97 -53.05 52.29 45.08
N LYS A 98 -52.50 52.28 46.31
CA LYS A 98 -51.80 53.43 46.89
C LYS A 98 -50.54 53.83 46.10
N GLN A 99 -49.91 52.89 45.41
CA GLN A 99 -48.76 53.13 44.53
C GLN A 99 -49.16 53.49 43.09
N GLY A 100 -50.46 53.64 42.81
CA GLY A 100 -50.97 53.90 41.46
C GLY A 100 -51.02 52.67 40.54
N ILE A 101 -50.75 51.47 41.09
CA ILE A 101 -50.67 50.22 40.34
C ILE A 101 -51.89 49.35 40.67
N GLY A 102 -52.61 48.87 39.64
CA GLY A 102 -53.73 47.95 39.81
C GLY A 102 -55.10 48.59 39.57
N GLY A 103 -56.15 47.99 40.14
CA GLY A 103 -57.54 48.38 39.90
C GLY A 103 -58.25 47.41 38.95
N CYS A 104 -59.13 47.94 38.09
CA CYS A 104 -59.85 47.12 37.12
C CYS A 104 -58.99 46.84 35.87
N LYS A 105 -58.55 45.58 35.71
CA LYS A 105 -57.69 45.16 34.59
C LYS A 105 -58.33 45.40 33.22
N THR A 106 -59.64 45.22 33.08
CA THR A 106 -60.36 45.39 31.80
C THR A 106 -60.39 46.87 31.41
N CYS A 107 -60.83 47.76 32.31
CA CYS A 107 -60.77 49.21 32.08
C CYS A 107 -59.34 49.72 31.86
N GLY A 108 -58.37 49.18 32.59
CA GLY A 108 -56.95 49.49 32.41
C GLY A 108 -56.45 49.16 31.00
N ARG A 109 -56.79 47.97 30.47
CA ARG A 109 -56.46 47.57 29.09
C ARG A 109 -57.15 48.43 28.04
N VAL A 110 -58.42 48.78 28.24
CA VAL A 110 -59.16 49.65 27.31
C VAL A 110 -58.52 51.04 27.25
N LYS A 111 -58.22 51.65 28.42
CA LYS A 111 -57.56 52.95 28.50
C LYS A 111 -56.17 52.94 27.85
N ALA A 112 -55.37 51.91 28.12
CA ALA A 112 -54.06 51.72 27.48
C ALA A 112 -54.17 51.48 25.96
N GLY A 113 -55.19 50.73 25.52
CA GLY A 113 -55.46 50.49 24.10
C GLY A 113 -55.84 51.76 23.35
N LEU A 114 -56.65 52.64 23.96
CA LEU A 114 -57.01 53.96 23.41
C LEU A 114 -55.80 54.90 23.33
N SER A 115 -54.98 54.99 24.38
CA SER A 115 -53.77 55.84 24.37
C SER A 115 -52.69 55.35 23.41
N ASN A 116 -52.65 54.05 23.11
CA ASN A 116 -51.66 53.45 22.21
C ASN A 116 -52.09 53.46 20.73
N ARG A 117 -53.31 53.91 20.39
CA ARG A 117 -53.76 54.02 19.00
C ARG A 117 -52.97 55.11 18.30
N ILE A 118 -52.17 54.70 17.33
CA ILE A 118 -51.48 55.63 16.44
C ILE A 118 -52.49 56.37 15.58
N ASN A 119 -52.27 57.68 15.40
CA ASN A 119 -53.04 58.51 14.50
C ASN A 119 -52.78 58.06 13.04
N THR A 120 -53.82 58.03 12.21
CA THR A 120 -53.74 57.68 10.79
C THR A 120 -52.67 58.47 10.03
N ASN A 121 -52.51 59.77 10.33
CA ASN A 121 -51.51 60.62 9.68
C ASN A 121 -50.07 60.19 10.01
N ASP A 122 -49.82 59.78 11.25
CA ASP A 122 -48.50 59.29 11.66
C ASP A 122 -48.22 57.91 11.05
N ALA A 123 -49.25 57.07 10.91
CA ALA A 123 -49.14 55.80 10.19
C ALA A 123 -48.77 56.02 8.70
N ILE A 124 -49.38 57.01 8.03
CA ILE A 124 -49.04 57.37 6.64
C ILE A 124 -47.59 57.90 6.53
N LYS A 125 -47.14 58.75 7.47
CA LYS A 125 -45.74 59.25 7.48
C LYS A 125 -44.74 58.11 7.57
N ILE A 126 -44.98 57.14 8.45
CA ILE A 126 -44.12 55.95 8.60
C ILE A 126 -44.12 55.12 7.31
N MET A 127 -45.28 54.89 6.69
CA MET A 127 -45.35 54.17 5.41
C MET A 127 -44.55 54.88 4.31
N LYS A 128 -44.65 56.21 4.21
CA LYS A 128 -43.89 57.01 3.24
C LYS A 128 -42.38 56.92 3.49
N SER A 129 -41.94 56.87 4.76
CA SER A 129 -40.51 56.78 5.10
C SER A 129 -39.84 55.51 4.58
N VAL A 130 -40.59 54.40 4.43
CA VAL A 130 -40.09 53.15 3.82
C VAL A 130 -40.40 53.05 2.32
N GLY A 131 -40.78 54.16 1.69
CA GLY A 131 -41.06 54.26 0.25
C GLY A 131 -42.38 53.62 -0.18
N LEU A 132 -43.38 53.58 0.70
CA LEU A 132 -44.72 53.05 0.41
C LEU A 132 -45.78 54.15 0.56
N ILE A 133 -46.64 54.28 -0.45
CA ILE A 133 -47.80 55.18 -0.40
C ILE A 133 -49.06 54.34 -0.24
N PRO A 134 -49.75 54.41 0.91
CA PRO A 134 -51.05 53.76 1.07
C PRO A 134 -52.07 54.26 0.04
N ILE A 135 -52.83 53.33 -0.54
CA ILE A 135 -53.89 53.65 -1.52
C ILE A 135 -55.30 53.51 -0.93
N GLU A 136 -55.41 52.96 0.27
CA GLU A 136 -56.67 52.78 0.98
C GLU A 136 -56.54 53.32 2.43
N PRO A 137 -57.65 53.59 3.13
CA PRO A 137 -57.62 54.09 4.51
C PRO A 137 -56.98 53.11 5.51
N TYR A 138 -56.29 53.63 6.53
CA TYR A 138 -55.70 52.83 7.60
C TYR A 138 -56.78 52.23 8.50
N LYS A 139 -56.75 50.92 8.71
CA LYS A 139 -57.69 50.21 9.60
C LYS A 139 -57.05 49.84 10.94
N SER A 140 -55.96 49.07 10.91
CA SER A 140 -55.24 48.64 12.11
C SER A 140 -53.81 48.22 11.80
N SER A 141 -52.98 48.03 12.83
CA SER A 141 -51.58 47.62 12.66
C SER A 141 -51.41 46.22 12.09
N ASN A 142 -52.40 45.35 12.31
CA ASN A 142 -52.31 43.92 12.00
C ASN A 142 -53.10 43.56 10.74
N THR A 143 -53.78 44.51 10.11
CA THR A 143 -54.43 44.32 8.81
C THR A 143 -53.44 44.63 7.68
N PRO A 144 -53.37 43.80 6.61
CA PRO A 144 -52.63 44.13 5.40
C PRO A 144 -53.13 45.46 4.84
N TRP A 145 -52.22 46.39 4.55
CA TRP A 145 -52.56 47.74 4.12
C TRP A 145 -52.06 48.00 2.71
N LYS A 146 -52.97 47.98 1.72
CA LYS A 146 -52.61 48.15 0.31
C LYS A 146 -51.91 49.49 0.09
N SER A 147 -50.73 49.39 -0.54
CA SER A 147 -49.82 50.50 -0.75
C SER A 147 -49.09 50.35 -2.09
N ARG A 148 -48.84 51.45 -2.78
CA ARG A 148 -47.98 51.52 -3.97
C ARG A 148 -46.54 51.78 -3.54
N CYS A 149 -45.61 50.94 -3.98
CA CYS A 149 -44.19 51.18 -3.75
C CYS A 149 -43.64 52.27 -4.67
N LEU A 150 -42.91 53.24 -4.12
CA LEU A 150 -42.28 54.32 -4.90
C LEU A 150 -41.13 53.84 -5.78
N LYS A 151 -40.39 52.81 -5.36
CA LYS A 151 -39.22 52.30 -6.09
C LYS A 151 -39.58 51.40 -7.27
N CYS A 152 -40.48 50.42 -7.09
CA CYS A 152 -40.85 49.47 -8.15
C CYS A 152 -42.25 49.68 -8.73
N LYS A 153 -43.01 50.67 -8.25
CA LYS A 153 -44.40 51.00 -8.67
C LYS A 153 -45.44 49.89 -8.44
N LYS A 154 -45.05 48.68 -8.01
CA LYS A 154 -45.96 47.57 -7.72
C LYS A 154 -46.82 47.83 -6.47
N ILE A 155 -48.03 47.27 -6.49
CA ILE A 155 -48.95 47.30 -5.35
C ILE A 155 -48.56 46.17 -4.38
N VAL A 156 -48.41 46.50 -3.11
CA VAL A 156 -48.08 45.58 -2.01
C VAL A 156 -49.03 45.81 -0.84
N SER A 157 -49.19 44.81 0.02
CA SER A 157 -50.08 44.89 1.19
C SER A 157 -49.33 44.50 2.48
N PRO A 158 -48.35 45.30 2.93
CA PRO A 158 -47.64 45.04 4.18
C PRO A 158 -48.53 45.25 5.40
N HIS A 159 -48.17 44.64 6.53
CA HIS A 159 -48.77 44.93 7.82
C HIS A 159 -48.05 46.12 8.45
N PHE A 160 -48.78 47.18 8.79
CA PHE A 160 -48.20 48.39 9.40
C PHE A 160 -47.39 48.11 10.68
N GLY A 161 -47.83 47.13 11.49
CA GLY A 161 -47.09 46.71 12.68
C GLY A 161 -45.67 46.20 12.38
N LEU A 162 -45.48 45.49 11.26
CA LEU A 162 -44.16 45.03 10.79
C LEU A 162 -43.34 46.16 10.18
N VAL A 163 -44.00 47.11 9.50
CA VAL A 163 -43.33 48.32 9.00
C VAL A 163 -42.79 49.14 10.17
N LYS A 164 -43.61 49.39 11.19
CA LYS A 164 -43.23 50.17 12.38
C LYS A 164 -42.16 49.51 13.25
N SER A 165 -42.23 48.18 13.42
CA SER A 165 -41.30 47.46 14.31
C SER A 165 -40.00 47.02 13.66
N ARG A 166 -40.02 46.65 12.36
CA ARG A 166 -38.88 46.05 11.65
C ARG A 166 -38.45 46.82 10.40
N GLY A 167 -39.11 47.93 10.06
CA GLY A 167 -38.84 48.66 8.82
C GLY A 167 -39.19 47.87 7.55
N SER A 168 -40.14 46.92 7.64
CA SER A 168 -40.50 46.07 6.50
C SER A 168 -41.06 46.92 5.34
N GLY A 169 -40.36 46.92 4.19
CA GLY A 169 -40.73 47.69 3.00
C GLY A 169 -41.46 46.87 1.94
N CYS A 170 -41.29 47.24 0.68
CA CYS A 170 -41.88 46.51 -0.45
C CYS A 170 -41.28 45.10 -0.62
N ALA A 171 -42.14 44.07 -0.62
CA ALA A 171 -41.73 42.67 -0.78
C ALA A 171 -40.98 42.38 -2.10
N TYR A 172 -41.28 43.12 -3.17
CA TYR A 172 -40.60 42.99 -4.47
C TYR A 172 -39.22 43.65 -4.45
N CYS A 173 -39.10 44.85 -3.85
CA CYS A 173 -37.81 45.54 -3.72
C CYS A 173 -36.86 44.84 -2.74
N ALA A 174 -37.41 44.18 -1.72
CA ALA A 174 -36.67 43.33 -0.80
C ALA A 174 -36.46 41.90 -1.36
N GLU A 175 -36.90 41.63 -2.60
CA GLU A 175 -36.76 40.36 -3.32
C GLU A 175 -37.35 39.11 -2.65
N THR A 176 -38.09 39.31 -1.55
CA THR A 176 -38.84 38.25 -0.88
C THR A 176 -39.95 37.68 -1.77
N ARG A 177 -40.49 38.50 -2.68
CA ARG A 177 -41.44 38.09 -3.72
C ARG A 177 -40.89 38.51 -5.09
N VAL A 178 -41.01 37.61 -6.05
CA VAL A 178 -40.55 37.81 -7.43
C VAL A 178 -41.78 37.73 -8.33
N ASP A 179 -41.77 38.56 -9.35
CA ASP A 179 -42.81 38.54 -10.38
C ASP A 179 -42.63 37.32 -11.30
N PRO A 180 -43.69 36.60 -11.67
CA PRO A 180 -43.60 35.50 -12.63
C PRO A 180 -42.88 35.89 -13.93
N ILE A 181 -43.13 37.08 -14.48
CA ILE A 181 -42.52 37.54 -15.73
C ILE A 181 -41.01 37.75 -15.56
N ASP A 182 -40.60 38.35 -14.45
CA ASP A 182 -39.18 38.55 -14.14
C ASP A 182 -38.47 37.20 -13.88
N ALA A 183 -39.19 36.23 -13.30
CA ALA A 183 -38.69 34.88 -13.07
C ALA A 183 -38.47 34.11 -14.39
N GLU A 184 -39.41 34.19 -15.33
CA GLU A 184 -39.30 33.57 -16.66
C GLU A 184 -38.14 34.16 -17.45
N LYS A 185 -37.94 35.49 -17.41
CA LYS A 185 -36.80 36.15 -18.05
C LYS A 185 -35.46 35.61 -17.53
N LEU A 186 -35.34 35.37 -16.22
CA LEU A 186 -34.13 34.79 -15.65
C LEU A 186 -33.91 33.34 -16.15
N PHE A 187 -34.95 32.52 -16.17
CA PHE A 187 -34.87 31.14 -16.65
C PHE A 187 -34.49 31.08 -18.13
N ASN A 188 -35.14 31.88 -18.98
CA ASN A 188 -34.82 31.97 -20.39
C ASN A 188 -33.36 32.43 -20.63
N LYS A 189 -32.87 33.41 -19.84
CA LYS A 189 -31.47 33.84 -19.88
C LYS A 189 -30.50 32.71 -19.48
N ALA A 190 -30.89 31.90 -18.50
CA ALA A 190 -30.16 30.69 -18.09
C ALA A 190 -30.38 29.48 -19.01
N LYS A 191 -30.99 29.69 -20.19
CA LYS A 191 -31.30 28.65 -21.19
C LYS A 191 -32.20 27.53 -20.63
N LEU A 192 -33.11 27.88 -19.74
CA LEU A 192 -34.15 27.02 -19.20
C LEU A 192 -35.51 27.46 -19.77
N LYS A 193 -36.30 26.52 -20.28
CA LYS A 193 -37.67 26.71 -20.72
C LYS A 193 -38.63 26.15 -19.66
N PRO A 194 -39.34 26.98 -18.88
CA PRO A 194 -40.33 26.51 -17.91
C PRO A 194 -41.45 25.68 -18.55
N LEU A 195 -41.87 24.62 -17.87
CA LEU A 195 -42.98 23.74 -18.31
C LEU A 195 -44.28 24.02 -17.55
N THR A 196 -44.19 24.59 -16.35
CA THR A 196 -45.32 24.94 -15.49
C THR A 196 -45.28 26.44 -15.16
N GLY A 197 -46.38 27.01 -14.65
CA GLY A 197 -46.37 28.38 -14.11
C GLY A 197 -45.39 28.55 -12.93
N TYR A 198 -44.98 29.79 -12.65
CA TYR A 198 -43.98 30.10 -11.61
C TYR A 198 -44.46 29.70 -10.21
N PRO A 199 -43.82 28.71 -9.55
CA PRO A 199 -44.29 28.16 -8.27
C PRO A 199 -43.77 28.94 -7.04
N GLY A 200 -42.95 29.98 -7.24
CA GLY A 200 -42.29 30.74 -6.19
C GLY A 200 -40.77 30.59 -6.17
N ASN A 201 -40.08 31.48 -5.44
CA ASN A 201 -38.63 31.64 -5.58
C ASN A 201 -37.78 30.50 -5.00
N LYS A 202 -38.28 29.78 -4.00
CA LYS A 202 -37.60 28.66 -3.33
C LYS A 202 -38.07 27.29 -3.82
N VAL A 203 -39.15 27.23 -4.59
CA VAL A 203 -39.73 25.96 -5.05
C VAL A 203 -39.03 25.51 -6.34
N PRO A 204 -38.68 24.22 -6.48
CA PRO A 204 -38.21 23.65 -7.74
C PRO A 204 -39.17 23.94 -8.90
N TRP A 205 -38.66 24.51 -10.00
CA TRP A 205 -39.48 24.90 -11.14
C TRP A 205 -39.17 24.04 -12.36
N LYS A 206 -40.09 23.12 -12.69
CA LYS A 206 -39.94 22.17 -13.81
C LYS A 206 -39.71 22.90 -15.13
N SER A 207 -38.60 22.58 -15.77
CA SER A 207 -38.08 23.28 -16.95
C SER A 207 -37.26 22.34 -17.83
N ILE A 208 -37.16 22.63 -19.13
CA ILE A 208 -36.22 21.97 -20.05
C ILE A 208 -34.96 22.82 -20.16
N HIS A 209 -33.79 22.23 -19.90
CA HIS A 209 -32.51 22.88 -20.18
C HIS A 209 -32.19 22.78 -21.67
N ILE A 210 -32.31 23.90 -22.39
CA ILE A 210 -32.23 23.98 -23.85
C ILE A 210 -30.94 23.35 -24.40
N PRO A 211 -29.74 23.61 -23.86
CA PRO A 211 -28.49 23.08 -24.43
C PRO A 211 -28.38 21.55 -24.40
N CYS A 212 -28.97 20.88 -23.40
CA CYS A 212 -28.90 19.43 -23.28
C CYS A 212 -30.24 18.71 -23.51
N GLY A 213 -31.32 19.46 -23.74
CA GLY A 213 -32.69 18.94 -23.94
C GLY A 213 -33.32 18.24 -22.73
N ARG A 214 -32.68 18.26 -21.54
CA ARG A 214 -33.13 17.46 -20.38
C ARG A 214 -34.11 18.24 -19.51
N GLU A 215 -35.10 17.53 -18.96
CA GLU A 215 -35.96 18.08 -17.91
C GLU A 215 -35.17 18.20 -16.59
N VAL A 216 -35.22 19.40 -16.02
CA VAL A 216 -34.58 19.78 -14.77
C VAL A 216 -35.57 20.61 -13.94
N SER A 217 -35.31 20.77 -12.65
CA SER A 217 -36.19 21.56 -11.78
C SER A 217 -35.40 22.46 -10.81
N PRO A 218 -34.54 23.37 -11.31
CA PRO A 218 -33.86 24.31 -10.43
C PRO A 218 -34.88 25.29 -9.83
N SER A 219 -34.57 25.85 -8.67
CA SER A 219 -35.35 26.96 -8.09
C SER A 219 -34.83 28.31 -8.60
N TYR A 220 -35.69 29.33 -8.64
CA TYR A 220 -35.27 30.67 -9.06
C TYR A 220 -34.15 31.25 -8.20
N LEU A 221 -34.20 31.03 -6.89
CA LEU A 221 -33.15 31.49 -5.99
C LEU A 221 -31.79 30.82 -6.29
N ALA A 222 -31.78 29.53 -6.68
CA ALA A 222 -30.56 28.82 -7.05
C ALA A 222 -29.91 29.41 -8.30
N ILE A 223 -30.70 29.63 -9.37
CA ILE A 223 -30.23 30.23 -10.61
C ILE A 223 -29.72 31.66 -10.39
N LYS A 224 -30.46 32.47 -9.62
CA LYS A 224 -30.05 33.84 -9.30
C LYS A 224 -28.74 33.90 -8.51
N ARG A 225 -28.48 32.92 -7.64
CA ARG A 225 -27.22 32.78 -6.87
C ARG A 225 -26.06 32.24 -7.71
N GLY A 226 -26.26 31.96 -8.99
CA GLY A 226 -25.22 31.45 -9.88
C GLY A 226 -25.02 29.93 -9.80
N GLN A 227 -25.93 29.17 -9.17
CA GLN A 227 -25.89 27.72 -9.31
C GLN A 227 -26.23 27.32 -10.76
N GLY A 228 -25.50 26.35 -11.29
CA GLY A 228 -25.66 25.90 -12.67
C GLY A 228 -27.09 25.44 -12.98
N PRO A 229 -27.63 25.76 -14.17
CA PRO A 229 -29.03 25.52 -14.52
C PRO A 229 -29.39 24.03 -14.66
N CYS A 230 -28.40 23.20 -14.93
CA CYS A 230 -28.59 21.77 -15.17
C CYS A 230 -27.63 20.94 -14.32
N LYS A 231 -28.20 20.14 -13.41
CA LYS A 231 -27.46 19.19 -12.56
C LYS A 231 -26.69 18.13 -13.36
N TYR A 232 -27.09 17.86 -14.60
CA TYR A 232 -26.42 16.89 -15.46
C TYR A 232 -25.22 17.51 -16.18
N CYS A 233 -25.37 18.73 -16.72
CA CYS A 233 -24.26 19.45 -17.35
C CYS A 233 -23.18 19.83 -16.32
N SER A 234 -23.55 20.04 -15.06
CA SER A 234 -22.58 20.28 -13.98
C SER A 234 -21.94 19.01 -13.40
N GLY A 235 -22.29 17.81 -13.91
CA GLY A 235 -21.74 16.54 -13.42
C GLY A 235 -22.23 16.10 -12.03
N VAL A 236 -23.18 16.84 -11.42
CA VAL A 236 -23.71 16.52 -10.09
C VAL A 236 -24.63 15.29 -10.13
N ALA A 237 -25.41 15.16 -11.19
CA ALA A 237 -26.26 14.00 -11.45
C ALA A 237 -25.86 13.34 -12.77
N VAL A 238 -25.90 12.01 -12.79
CA VAL A 238 -25.61 11.19 -13.97
C VAL A 238 -26.85 10.40 -14.31
N LEU A 239 -27.10 10.21 -15.62
CA LEU A 239 -28.21 9.37 -16.06
C LEU A 239 -27.91 7.91 -15.71
N PRO A 240 -28.91 7.10 -15.31
CA PRO A 240 -28.70 5.68 -15.03
C PRO A 240 -27.95 4.94 -16.13
N LYS A 241 -28.32 5.16 -17.41
CA LYS A 241 -27.66 4.53 -18.57
C LYS A 241 -26.19 4.92 -18.72
N ASP A 242 -25.87 6.20 -18.55
CA ASP A 242 -24.49 6.69 -18.61
C ASP A 242 -23.67 6.12 -17.44
N ALA A 243 -24.31 5.98 -16.27
CA ALA A 243 -23.69 5.43 -15.08
C ALA A 243 -23.37 3.93 -15.23
N GLU A 244 -24.31 3.16 -15.80
CA GLU A 244 -24.15 1.74 -16.11
C GLU A 244 -22.99 1.52 -17.09
N LYS A 245 -22.90 2.34 -18.14
CA LYS A 245 -21.82 2.25 -19.13
C LYS A 245 -20.44 2.42 -18.47
N VAL A 246 -20.25 3.44 -17.63
CA VAL A 246 -18.97 3.67 -16.94
C VAL A 246 -18.61 2.49 -16.02
N PHE A 247 -19.60 1.89 -15.35
CA PHE A 247 -19.36 0.70 -14.52
C PHE A 247 -18.90 -0.48 -15.36
N LEU A 248 -19.59 -0.76 -16.47
CA LEU A 248 -19.23 -1.83 -17.39
C LEU A 248 -17.84 -1.64 -18.00
N ASP A 249 -17.51 -0.42 -18.43
CA ASP A 249 -16.19 -0.06 -18.99
C ASP A 249 -15.05 -0.25 -17.95
N ASN A 250 -15.37 -0.20 -16.65
CA ASN A 250 -14.43 -0.45 -15.55
C ASN A 250 -14.54 -1.88 -14.98
N GLY A 251 -15.14 -2.81 -15.70
CA GLY A 251 -15.26 -4.21 -15.28
C GLY A 251 -16.20 -4.41 -14.09
N LEU A 252 -17.20 -3.54 -13.89
CA LEU A 252 -18.21 -3.64 -12.85
C LEU A 252 -19.59 -3.84 -13.48
N LYS A 253 -20.28 -4.93 -13.16
CA LYS A 253 -21.65 -5.20 -13.60
C LYS A 253 -22.64 -4.87 -12.48
N PRO A 254 -23.47 -3.82 -12.60
CA PRO A 254 -24.49 -3.51 -11.59
C PRO A 254 -25.48 -4.66 -11.39
N LEU A 255 -25.84 -4.93 -10.13
CA LEU A 255 -26.85 -5.94 -9.77
C LEU A 255 -28.22 -5.34 -9.49
N VAL A 256 -28.27 -4.03 -9.24
CA VAL A 256 -29.49 -3.27 -8.92
C VAL A 256 -29.54 -2.00 -9.75
N PRO A 257 -30.72 -1.40 -10.00
CA PRO A 257 -30.84 -0.12 -10.70
C PRO A 257 -30.02 1.00 -10.05
N TYR A 258 -29.57 1.97 -10.86
CA TYR A 258 -28.75 3.09 -10.36
C TYR A 258 -29.48 3.88 -9.25
N PRO A 259 -28.87 4.05 -8.05
CA PRO A 259 -29.51 4.68 -6.90
C PRO A 259 -29.72 6.20 -7.04
N GLY A 260 -29.36 6.80 -8.18
CA GLY A 260 -29.63 8.20 -8.49
C GLY A 260 -28.64 9.22 -7.91
N GLY A 261 -27.58 8.77 -7.23
CA GLY A 261 -26.57 9.64 -6.62
C GLY A 261 -25.14 9.13 -6.80
N ASN A 262 -24.23 10.01 -7.20
CA ASN A 262 -22.85 9.65 -7.52
C ASN A 262 -21.97 9.23 -6.31
N LYS A 263 -22.40 9.56 -5.08
CA LYS A 263 -21.74 9.22 -3.81
C LYS A 263 -22.34 8.00 -3.11
N ILE A 264 -23.45 7.48 -3.60
CA ILE A 264 -24.14 6.33 -3.01
C ILE A 264 -23.45 5.04 -3.48
N PRO A 265 -23.09 4.10 -2.58
CA PRO A 265 -22.57 2.80 -2.97
C PRO A 265 -23.53 2.07 -3.91
N TRP A 266 -23.03 1.52 -5.01
CA TRP A 266 -23.84 0.85 -6.01
C TRP A 266 -23.48 -0.62 -6.14
N LYS A 267 -24.40 -1.50 -5.70
CA LYS A 267 -24.18 -2.95 -5.62
C LYS A 267 -23.92 -3.53 -7.02
N SER A 268 -22.75 -4.13 -7.20
CA SER A 268 -22.23 -4.60 -8.49
C SER A 268 -21.37 -5.86 -8.32
N ILE A 269 -21.16 -6.63 -9.38
CA ILE A 269 -20.13 -7.67 -9.48
C ILE A 269 -18.92 -7.12 -10.22
N HIS A 270 -17.71 -7.32 -9.69
CA HIS A 270 -16.49 -7.05 -10.42
C HIS A 270 -16.19 -8.21 -11.37
N ILE A 271 -16.34 -7.99 -12.68
CA ILE A 271 -16.23 -8.98 -13.74
C ILE A 271 -14.89 -9.74 -13.70
N PRO A 272 -13.71 -9.09 -13.55
CA PRO A 272 -12.43 -9.80 -13.53
C PRO A 272 -12.24 -10.79 -12.37
N CYS A 273 -12.88 -10.57 -11.21
CA CYS A 273 -12.69 -11.45 -10.04
C CYS A 273 -13.98 -12.14 -9.57
N GLY A 274 -15.11 -11.88 -10.20
CA GLY A 274 -16.42 -12.45 -9.89
C GLY A 274 -17.04 -12.04 -8.55
N ARG A 275 -16.40 -11.17 -7.76
CA ARG A 275 -16.85 -10.83 -6.40
C ARG A 275 -17.89 -9.71 -6.38
N GLU A 276 -18.85 -9.82 -5.46
CA GLU A 276 -19.78 -8.72 -5.15
C GLU A 276 -19.06 -7.58 -4.44
N VAL A 277 -19.25 -6.36 -4.97
CA VAL A 277 -18.67 -5.11 -4.48
C VAL A 277 -19.72 -4.00 -4.51
N SER A 278 -19.44 -2.87 -3.85
CA SER A 278 -20.35 -1.71 -3.85
C SER A 278 -19.60 -0.39 -3.97
N PRO A 279 -18.89 -0.16 -5.09
CA PRO A 279 -18.17 1.09 -5.30
C PRO A 279 -19.12 2.28 -5.50
N LYS A 280 -18.58 3.49 -5.31
CA LYS A 280 -19.30 4.75 -5.55
C LYS A 280 -19.00 5.24 -6.96
N PHE A 281 -20.02 5.75 -7.65
CA PHE A 281 -19.87 6.16 -9.05
C PHE A 281 -18.81 7.24 -9.26
N ASN A 282 -18.75 8.24 -8.38
CA ASN A 282 -17.77 9.31 -8.50
C ASN A 282 -16.31 8.82 -8.42
N ILE A 283 -16.03 7.76 -7.65
CA ILE A 283 -14.68 7.20 -7.52
C ILE A 283 -14.26 6.46 -8.81
N ILE A 284 -15.20 5.72 -9.40
CA ILE A 284 -14.97 5.00 -10.66
C ILE A 284 -14.78 5.99 -11.80
N GLN A 285 -15.63 7.03 -11.86
CA GLN A 285 -15.53 8.06 -12.89
C GLN A 285 -14.20 8.81 -12.87
N THR A 286 -13.62 9.07 -11.69
CA THR A 286 -12.34 9.78 -11.58
C THR A 286 -11.11 8.88 -11.79
N GLY A 287 -11.30 7.57 -12.00
CA GLY A 287 -10.19 6.61 -12.21
C GLY A 287 -9.31 6.37 -10.97
N GLY A 288 -9.77 6.77 -9.78
CA GLY A 288 -8.97 6.70 -8.55
C GLY A 288 -8.90 5.30 -7.93
N SER A 289 -9.72 4.36 -8.40
CA SER A 289 -9.77 2.97 -7.97
C SER A 289 -10.55 2.13 -8.98
N SER A 290 -10.16 0.87 -9.16
CA SER A 290 -10.91 -0.14 -9.93
C SER A 290 -12.27 -0.49 -9.30
N GLY A 291 -12.61 0.07 -8.13
CA GLY A 291 -13.89 -0.17 -7.45
C GLY A 291 -14.01 -1.52 -6.76
N CYS A 292 -13.07 -2.43 -7.02
CA CYS A 292 -12.97 -3.70 -6.36
C CYS A 292 -11.95 -3.63 -5.22
N LYS A 293 -12.45 -3.65 -3.98
CA LYS A 293 -11.59 -3.69 -2.79
C LYS A 293 -10.64 -4.89 -2.77
N HIS A 294 -10.91 -5.95 -3.53
CA HIS A 294 -10.12 -7.17 -3.58
C HIS A 294 -9.07 -7.20 -4.68
N CYS A 295 -9.18 -6.30 -5.67
CA CYS A 295 -8.25 -6.18 -6.79
C CYS A 295 -7.48 -4.85 -6.76
N GLY A 296 -7.72 -4.01 -5.75
CA GLY A 296 -6.93 -2.79 -5.52
C GLY A 296 -5.67 -3.10 -4.73
N ASP A 297 -4.61 -2.31 -4.97
CA ASP A 297 -3.24 -2.49 -4.43
C ASP A 297 -3.12 -2.62 -2.89
N GLY A 298 -4.19 -2.31 -2.16
CA GLY A 298 -4.25 -2.39 -0.69
C GLY A 298 -4.76 -3.73 -0.12
N TYR A 299 -5.38 -4.59 -0.92
CA TYR A 299 -5.85 -5.91 -0.45
C TYR A 299 -4.75 -6.94 -0.61
N VAL A 300 -4.48 -7.63 0.49
CA VAL A 300 -3.51 -8.72 0.55
C VAL A 300 -4.31 -9.98 0.80
N ASP A 301 -4.13 -10.97 -0.04
CA ASP A 301 -4.76 -12.27 0.16
C ASP A 301 -4.30 -12.89 1.50
N PRO A 302 -5.19 -13.45 2.33
CA PRO A 302 -4.82 -14.07 3.60
C PRO A 302 -3.72 -15.14 3.49
N ASN A 303 -3.72 -15.94 2.41
CA ASN A 303 -2.71 -16.97 2.21
C ASN A 303 -1.38 -16.33 1.82
N GLU A 304 -1.38 -15.35 0.93
CA GLU A 304 -0.16 -14.59 0.57
C GLU A 304 0.43 -13.88 1.79
N ALA A 305 -0.43 -13.27 2.63
CA ALA A 305 0.00 -12.63 3.87
C ALA A 305 0.65 -13.64 4.82
N TYR A 306 0.10 -14.84 4.90
CA TYR A 306 0.59 -15.92 5.75
C TYR A 306 1.96 -16.41 5.27
N GLN A 307 2.10 -16.67 3.97
CA GLN A 307 3.39 -17.06 3.37
C GLN A 307 4.46 -15.96 3.53
N PHE A 308 4.07 -14.71 3.37
CA PHE A 308 4.97 -13.57 3.61
C PHE A 308 5.48 -13.54 5.06
N PHE A 309 4.61 -13.75 6.05
CA PHE A 309 5.02 -13.80 7.45
C PHE A 309 5.99 -14.96 7.71
N LEU A 310 5.72 -16.14 7.16
CA LEU A 310 6.64 -17.29 7.28
C LEU A 310 8.01 -16.99 6.68
N SER A 311 8.06 -16.30 5.53
CA SER A 311 9.33 -15.86 4.90
C SER A 311 10.12 -14.81 5.72
N LYS A 312 9.50 -14.25 6.76
CA LYS A 312 10.11 -13.29 7.69
C LYS A 312 10.30 -13.89 9.08
N ASP A 313 10.30 -15.22 9.17
CA ASP A 313 10.44 -15.98 10.41
C ASP A 313 9.32 -15.70 11.42
N LEU A 314 8.13 -15.33 10.94
CA LEU A 314 6.94 -15.07 11.76
C LEU A 314 5.89 -16.12 11.45
N GLN A 315 5.52 -16.95 12.42
CA GLN A 315 4.42 -17.89 12.29
C GLN A 315 3.15 -17.32 12.90
N PRO A 316 2.12 -16.97 12.10
CA PRO A 316 0.85 -16.50 12.64
C PRO A 316 0.12 -17.56 13.46
N LEU A 317 -0.45 -17.17 14.60
CA LEU A 317 -1.25 -18.03 15.48
C LEU A 317 -2.76 -17.89 15.28
N VAL A 318 -3.18 -16.86 14.54
CA VAL A 318 -4.58 -16.53 14.27
C VAL A 318 -4.76 -16.19 12.79
N PRO A 319 -5.98 -16.30 12.22
CA PRO A 319 -6.25 -15.90 10.84
C PRO A 319 -5.85 -14.44 10.55
N TYR A 320 -5.51 -14.15 9.29
CA TYR A 320 -5.05 -12.82 8.88
C TYR A 320 -6.08 -11.72 9.18
N PRO A 321 -5.79 -10.78 10.09
CA PRO A 321 -6.76 -9.78 10.51
C PRO A 321 -6.78 -8.55 9.59
N GLY A 322 -5.85 -8.44 8.63
CA GLY A 322 -5.70 -7.28 7.75
C GLY A 322 -4.36 -6.54 7.92
N SER A 323 -4.00 -5.72 6.93
CA SER A 323 -2.64 -5.18 6.78
C SER A 323 -2.21 -4.20 7.88
N ALA A 324 -3.16 -3.44 8.42
CA ALA A 324 -2.92 -2.43 9.45
C ALA A 324 -3.09 -2.94 10.89
N ILE A 325 -3.61 -4.16 11.07
CA ILE A 325 -3.97 -4.71 12.38
C ILE A 325 -2.80 -5.56 12.93
N PRO A 326 -2.48 -5.48 14.23
CA PRO A 326 -1.49 -6.35 14.86
C PRO A 326 -1.85 -7.82 14.70
N TRP A 327 -0.92 -8.61 14.16
CA TRP A 327 -1.14 -10.02 13.85
C TRP A 327 -0.37 -10.90 14.82
N LYS A 328 -1.09 -11.61 15.70
CA LYS A 328 -0.52 -12.49 16.72
C LYS A 328 0.30 -13.59 16.07
N SER A 329 1.60 -13.62 16.35
CA SER A 329 2.58 -14.51 15.69
C SER A 329 3.68 -14.95 16.66
N ILE A 330 4.30 -16.10 16.39
CA ILE A 330 5.54 -16.53 17.04
C ILE A 330 6.70 -16.18 16.11
N HIS A 331 7.75 -15.54 16.62
CA HIS A 331 8.99 -15.38 15.87
C HIS A 331 9.81 -16.67 15.96
N LEU A 332 10.01 -17.35 14.84
CA LEU A 332 10.62 -18.67 14.75
C LEU A 332 12.09 -18.69 15.24
N ILE A 333 12.83 -17.59 15.07
CA ILE A 333 14.23 -17.50 15.51
C ILE A 333 14.35 -17.43 17.03
N CYS A 334 13.54 -16.60 17.69
CA CYS A 334 13.65 -16.39 19.14
C CYS A 334 12.56 -17.10 19.95
N GLY A 335 11.60 -17.77 19.31
CA GLY A 335 10.49 -18.48 19.95
C GLY A 335 9.59 -17.59 20.82
N SER A 336 9.51 -16.30 20.54
CA SER A 336 8.73 -15.37 21.37
C SER A 336 7.41 -15.00 20.70
N GLU A 337 6.33 -14.97 21.50
CA GLU A 337 5.02 -14.53 21.04
C GLU A 337 4.99 -13.00 20.93
N ILE A 338 4.67 -12.51 19.74
CA ILE A 338 4.66 -11.08 19.39
C ILE A 338 3.44 -10.70 18.53
N LYS A 339 3.22 -9.40 18.32
CA LYS A 339 2.07 -8.87 17.55
C LYS A 339 2.49 -7.86 16.45
N PRO A 340 3.32 -8.26 15.47
CA PRO A 340 3.73 -7.39 14.36
C PRO A 340 2.55 -7.03 13.44
N ARG A 341 2.65 -5.89 12.74
CA ARG A 341 1.65 -5.47 11.73
C ARG A 341 2.16 -5.78 10.34
N TYR A 342 1.32 -6.37 9.49
CA TYR A 342 1.75 -6.77 8.15
C TYR A 342 2.32 -5.62 7.31
N GLY A 343 1.66 -4.44 7.33
CA GLY A 343 2.14 -3.26 6.61
C GLY A 343 3.51 -2.78 7.09
N HIS A 344 3.81 -2.90 8.40
CA HIS A 344 5.12 -2.54 8.96
C HIS A 344 6.22 -3.51 8.54
N ILE A 345 5.93 -4.81 8.52
CA ILE A 345 6.88 -5.83 8.06
C ILE A 345 7.14 -5.66 6.56
N LYS A 346 6.08 -5.40 5.78
CA LYS A 346 6.19 -5.11 4.34
C LYS A 346 7.00 -3.83 4.05
N SER A 347 6.92 -2.82 4.92
CA SER A 347 7.73 -1.60 4.82
C SER A 347 9.15 -1.73 5.42
N GLY A 348 9.58 -2.93 5.84
CA GLY A 348 10.93 -3.17 6.35
C GLY A 348 11.20 -2.77 7.80
N ARG A 349 10.17 -2.51 8.61
CA ARG A 349 10.35 -2.25 10.05
C ARG A 349 10.60 -3.56 10.82
N THR A 350 11.29 -3.46 11.95
CA THR A 350 11.69 -4.60 12.79
C THR A 350 10.50 -5.43 13.23
N GLY A 351 10.53 -6.73 12.89
CA GLY A 351 9.42 -7.64 13.17
C GLY A 351 9.32 -8.11 14.61
N CYS A 352 10.45 -8.44 15.24
CA CYS A 352 10.50 -8.89 16.63
C CYS A 352 11.17 -7.86 17.54
N LEU A 353 10.42 -7.33 18.51
CA LEU A 353 10.90 -6.35 19.48
C LEU A 353 11.97 -6.91 20.45
N ILE A 354 11.97 -8.22 20.69
CA ILE A 354 12.97 -8.89 21.54
C ILE A 354 14.31 -8.98 20.81
N CYS A 355 14.30 -9.39 19.53
CA CYS A 355 15.50 -9.38 18.70
C CYS A 355 16.01 -7.97 18.39
N ALA A 356 15.11 -6.97 18.40
CA ALA A 356 15.47 -5.56 18.30
C ALA A 356 15.97 -4.95 19.62
N GLY A 357 16.07 -5.73 20.71
CA GLY A 357 16.58 -5.27 22.01
C GLY A 357 15.64 -4.35 22.80
N THR A 358 14.37 -4.25 22.40
CA THR A 358 13.37 -3.37 23.03
C THR A 358 12.69 -4.02 24.24
N VAL A 359 12.75 -5.36 24.36
CA VAL A 359 12.21 -6.14 25.49
C VAL A 359 13.29 -7.13 25.98
N PRO A 360 13.56 -7.25 27.30
CA PRO A 360 14.62 -8.10 27.83
C PRO A 360 14.35 -9.61 27.61
N ILE A 361 15.41 -10.37 27.32
CA ILE A 361 15.39 -11.84 27.29
C ILE A 361 15.50 -12.33 28.74
N THR A 362 14.70 -13.33 29.13
CA THR A 362 14.75 -13.90 30.48
C THR A 362 16.03 -14.70 30.72
N GLN A 363 16.43 -14.79 31.98
CA GLN A 363 17.66 -15.46 32.40
C GLN A 363 17.67 -16.93 31.96
N GLU A 364 16.58 -17.64 32.22
CA GLU A 364 16.44 -19.08 31.98
C GLU A 364 16.62 -19.40 30.50
N LYS A 365 16.02 -18.57 29.64
CA LYS A 365 16.09 -18.73 28.19
C LYS A 365 17.50 -18.44 27.65
N ALA A 366 18.18 -17.45 28.20
CA ALA A 366 19.55 -17.13 27.82
C ALA A 366 20.52 -18.27 28.18
N PHE A 367 20.39 -18.84 29.38
CA PHE A 367 21.20 -19.96 29.85
C PHE A 367 20.97 -21.24 29.02
N ALA A 368 19.70 -21.59 28.76
CA ALA A 368 19.36 -22.76 27.95
C ALA A 368 19.98 -22.68 26.54
N PHE A 369 19.93 -21.49 25.92
CA PHE A 369 20.51 -21.25 24.60
C PHE A 369 22.04 -21.41 24.57
N PHE A 370 22.77 -20.94 25.59
CA PHE A 370 24.23 -21.10 25.66
C PHE A 370 24.64 -22.55 25.85
N ARG A 371 23.93 -23.27 26.74
CA ARG A 371 24.18 -24.69 26.97
C ARG A 371 23.97 -25.55 25.73
N SER A 372 22.97 -25.23 24.91
CA SER A 372 22.73 -25.94 23.64
C SER A 372 23.81 -25.69 22.58
N HIS A 373 24.70 -24.72 22.79
CA HIS A 373 25.82 -24.38 21.92
C HIS A 373 27.17 -24.68 22.59
N ASP A 374 27.21 -25.65 23.51
CA ASP A 374 28.42 -26.08 24.22
C ASP A 374 29.10 -24.96 25.05
N LEU A 375 28.35 -23.96 25.50
CA LEU A 375 28.85 -22.85 26.31
C LEU A 375 28.17 -22.88 27.68
N GLU A 376 28.94 -23.11 28.75
CA GLU A 376 28.42 -23.06 30.13
C GLU A 376 28.67 -21.68 30.74
N PRO A 377 27.63 -20.84 30.95
CA PRO A 377 27.80 -19.51 31.53
C PRO A 377 28.29 -19.56 32.98
N GLN A 378 29.18 -18.64 33.35
CA GLN A 378 29.79 -18.56 34.68
C GLN A 378 29.26 -17.39 35.53
N GLU A 379 28.42 -16.54 34.94
CA GLU A 379 27.83 -15.38 35.61
C GLU A 379 26.40 -15.12 35.10
N ALA A 380 25.66 -14.25 35.80
CA ALA A 380 24.32 -13.85 35.38
C ALA A 380 24.32 -13.15 34.01
N PHE A 381 23.28 -13.40 33.19
CA PHE A 381 23.09 -12.77 31.89
C PHE A 381 22.75 -11.29 32.03
N LYS A 382 23.53 -10.43 31.38
CA LYS A 382 23.42 -8.96 31.45
C LYS A 382 22.74 -8.34 30.22
N GLY A 383 22.40 -9.14 29.21
CA GLY A 383 21.76 -8.70 27.97
C GLY A 383 22.48 -9.18 26.70
N PRO A 384 21.80 -9.13 25.53
CA PRO A 384 22.21 -9.86 24.34
C PRO A 384 23.50 -9.35 23.68
N HIS A 385 23.85 -8.08 23.89
CA HIS A 385 25.03 -7.44 23.30
C HIS A 385 26.22 -7.32 24.28
N HIS A 386 26.10 -7.87 25.49
CA HIS A 386 27.18 -7.86 26.48
C HIS A 386 28.04 -9.13 26.37
N PRO A 387 29.38 -9.03 26.44
CA PRO A 387 30.25 -10.20 26.56
C PRO A 387 29.88 -11.02 27.79
N TRP A 388 29.68 -12.32 27.62
CA TRP A 388 29.17 -13.18 28.68
C TRP A 388 30.13 -14.32 29.00
N LYS A 389 30.77 -14.25 30.18
CA LYS A 389 31.82 -15.20 30.60
C LYS A 389 31.26 -16.62 30.67
N SER A 390 31.84 -17.51 29.87
CA SER A 390 31.39 -18.88 29.68
C SER A 390 32.58 -19.84 29.51
N ILE A 391 32.37 -21.13 29.77
CA ILE A 391 33.34 -22.19 29.47
C ILE A 391 32.82 -22.95 28.26
N HIS A 392 33.63 -23.07 27.21
CA HIS A 392 33.27 -23.91 26.07
C HIS A 392 33.50 -25.38 26.44
N THR A 393 32.43 -26.15 26.65
CA THR A 393 32.48 -27.51 27.21
C THR A 393 33.26 -28.46 26.30
N LYS A 394 33.25 -28.25 24.99
CA LYS A 394 33.96 -29.10 24.02
C LYS A 394 35.49 -28.92 24.02
N CYS A 395 36.00 -27.70 24.23
CA CYS A 395 37.45 -27.44 24.23
C CYS A 395 38.04 -27.02 25.58
N GLY A 396 37.21 -26.88 26.61
CA GLY A 396 37.59 -26.51 27.97
C GLY A 396 38.09 -25.07 28.15
N HIS A 397 38.13 -24.25 27.09
CA HIS A 397 38.65 -22.89 27.19
C HIS A 397 37.60 -21.91 27.74
N LYS A 398 38.09 -20.96 28.56
CA LYS A 398 37.30 -19.81 29.05
C LYS A 398 37.13 -18.80 27.92
N VAL A 399 35.89 -18.44 27.63
CA VAL A 399 35.49 -17.54 26.53
C VAL A 399 34.44 -16.54 27.02
N SER A 400 34.25 -15.44 26.29
CA SER A 400 33.24 -14.42 26.64
C SER A 400 32.45 -13.95 25.41
N PRO A 401 31.71 -14.83 24.72
CA PRO A 401 30.92 -14.44 23.56
C PRO A 401 29.71 -13.59 23.94
N GLN A 402 29.20 -12.83 22.97
CA GLN A 402 27.92 -12.12 23.11
C GLN A 402 26.78 -13.05 22.68
N TRP A 403 25.65 -12.99 23.37
CA TRP A 403 24.51 -13.86 23.08
C TRP A 403 23.93 -13.63 21.68
N ALA A 404 23.83 -12.37 21.25
CA ALA A 404 23.41 -12.02 19.89
C ALA A 404 24.36 -12.57 18.83
N SER A 405 25.67 -12.57 19.10
CA SER A 405 26.67 -13.09 18.14
C SER A 405 26.56 -14.61 17.96
N VAL A 406 26.30 -15.35 19.05
CA VAL A 406 26.07 -16.80 18.99
C VAL A 406 24.75 -17.10 18.26
N GLN A 407 23.70 -16.32 18.54
CA GLN A 407 22.40 -16.44 17.85
C GLN A 407 22.50 -16.22 16.33
N GLN A 408 23.39 -15.33 15.87
CA GLN A 408 23.61 -15.05 14.45
C GLN A 408 24.54 -16.08 13.77
N GLY A 409 24.82 -17.22 14.41
CA GLY A 409 25.66 -18.28 13.86
C GLY A 409 27.15 -18.15 14.18
N GLY A 410 27.54 -17.23 15.07
CA GLY A 410 28.89 -17.19 15.60
C GLY A 410 29.19 -18.41 16.47
N SER A 411 30.36 -19.02 16.30
CA SER A 411 30.75 -20.23 17.05
C SER A 411 30.85 -20.07 18.57
N GLY A 412 30.85 -18.82 19.08
CA GLY A 412 30.96 -18.49 20.51
C GLY A 412 32.32 -18.79 21.15
N CYS A 413 33.12 -19.68 20.58
CA CYS A 413 34.47 -20.01 21.05
C CYS A 413 35.54 -19.51 20.07
N ALA A 414 36.31 -18.50 20.49
CA ALA A 414 37.38 -17.92 19.68
C ALA A 414 38.51 -18.92 19.34
N TYR A 415 38.72 -19.95 20.17
CA TYR A 415 39.74 -20.99 19.93
C TYR A 415 39.28 -21.95 18.83
N CYS A 416 38.06 -22.48 18.92
CA CYS A 416 37.50 -23.34 17.88
C CYS A 416 37.28 -22.61 16.55
N ALA A 417 36.96 -21.31 16.60
CA ALA A 417 36.91 -20.44 15.42
C ALA A 417 38.28 -20.19 14.76
N GLY A 418 39.39 -20.53 15.44
CA GLY A 418 40.75 -20.25 14.96
C GLY A 418 41.20 -18.79 15.10
N ASN A 419 40.44 -17.97 15.82
CA ASN A 419 40.78 -16.57 16.11
C ASN A 419 41.79 -16.44 17.27
N ARG A 420 41.87 -17.46 18.13
CA ARG A 420 42.90 -17.63 19.15
C ARG A 420 43.54 -18.99 18.98
N VAL A 421 44.85 -19.07 19.24
CA VAL A 421 45.65 -20.29 19.03
C VAL A 421 46.31 -20.69 20.33
N ASP A 422 46.31 -21.98 20.65
CA ASP A 422 47.11 -22.53 21.75
C ASP A 422 48.58 -22.67 21.33
N MET A 423 49.49 -22.10 22.12
CA MET A 423 50.93 -22.17 21.90
C MET A 423 51.48 -23.61 21.87
N LYS A 424 50.81 -24.59 22.48
CA LYS A 424 51.18 -26.00 22.39
C LYS A 424 50.99 -26.54 20.97
N GLU A 425 49.89 -26.20 20.30
CA GLU A 425 49.61 -26.62 18.92
C GLU A 425 50.58 -25.99 17.92
N VAL A 426 50.94 -24.72 18.13
CA VAL A 426 51.89 -23.99 17.29
C VAL A 426 53.25 -24.72 17.22
N ARG A 427 53.74 -25.19 18.36
CA ARG A 427 55.03 -25.89 18.45
C ARG A 427 55.03 -27.23 17.71
N VAL A 428 53.92 -27.98 17.78
CA VAL A 428 53.77 -29.26 17.09
C VAL A 428 53.78 -29.06 15.57
N LEU A 429 53.06 -28.05 15.08
CA LEU A 429 53.00 -27.74 13.65
C LEU A 429 54.37 -27.31 13.10
N MET A 430 55.08 -26.45 13.83
CA MET A 430 56.43 -26.01 13.43
C MET A 430 57.42 -27.17 13.33
N LYS A 431 57.38 -28.11 14.27
CA LYS A 431 58.21 -29.31 14.23
C LYS A 431 57.89 -30.19 13.01
N LYS A 432 56.60 -30.36 12.67
CA LYS A 432 56.15 -31.14 11.51
C LYS A 432 56.63 -30.56 10.18
N LEU A 433 56.69 -29.23 10.08
CA LEU A 433 57.11 -28.52 8.87
C LEU A 433 58.61 -28.19 8.84
N GLU A 434 59.38 -28.72 9.80
CA GLU A 434 60.83 -28.52 9.90
C GLU A 434 61.23 -27.03 9.92
N LEU A 435 60.44 -26.21 10.61
CA LEU A 435 60.65 -24.78 10.77
C LEU A 435 61.12 -24.49 12.20
N LYS A 436 62.25 -23.79 12.33
CA LYS A 436 62.80 -23.32 13.62
C LYS A 436 62.54 -21.82 13.77
N PRO A 437 61.68 -21.37 14.71
CA PRO A 437 61.47 -19.95 14.95
C PRO A 437 62.75 -19.24 15.39
N LEU A 438 63.00 -18.06 14.82
CA LEU A 438 64.12 -17.17 15.17
C LEU A 438 63.69 -16.04 16.11
N GLU A 439 62.39 -15.76 16.19
CA GLU A 439 61.81 -14.73 17.05
C GLU A 439 60.59 -15.26 17.82
N PRO A 440 60.19 -14.60 18.94
CA PRO A 440 58.99 -14.97 19.68
C PRO A 440 57.71 -14.88 18.84
N TYR A 441 56.79 -15.83 19.04
CA TYR A 441 55.48 -15.82 18.38
C TYR A 441 54.62 -14.64 18.86
N LYS A 442 54.02 -13.91 17.92
CA LYS A 442 53.15 -12.75 18.21
C LYS A 442 51.67 -13.12 18.08
N ASP A 443 51.23 -13.44 16.87
CA ASP A 443 49.85 -13.80 16.55
C ASP A 443 49.78 -14.62 15.25
N SER A 444 48.58 -15.04 14.84
CA SER A 444 48.41 -15.96 13.71
C SER A 444 48.57 -15.34 12.33
N LYS A 445 48.48 -14.01 12.22
CA LYS A 445 48.44 -13.24 10.96
C LYS A 445 49.78 -12.55 10.67
N THR A 446 50.55 -12.25 11.71
CA THR A 446 51.87 -11.62 11.58
C THR A 446 52.88 -12.62 11.00
N PRO A 447 53.66 -12.23 9.97
CA PRO A 447 54.76 -13.03 9.45
C PRO A 447 55.74 -13.38 10.57
N TRP A 448 56.09 -14.66 10.66
CA TRP A 448 56.90 -15.18 11.76
C TRP A 448 58.24 -15.70 11.23
N LYS A 449 59.33 -15.01 11.58
CA LYS A 449 60.67 -15.35 11.09
C LYS A 449 61.12 -16.72 11.60
N CYS A 450 61.40 -17.62 10.67
CA CYS A 450 61.80 -19.00 10.91
C CYS A 450 62.94 -19.41 9.97
N LEU A 451 63.77 -20.34 10.42
CA LEU A 451 64.75 -21.05 9.59
C LEU A 451 64.15 -22.37 9.12
N HIS A 452 64.13 -22.61 7.81
CA HIS A 452 63.69 -23.90 7.26
C HIS A 452 64.85 -24.89 7.23
N ILE A 453 64.76 -25.94 8.05
CA ILE A 453 65.87 -26.85 8.34
C ILE A 453 66.36 -27.59 7.08
N LYS A 454 65.45 -27.96 6.16
CA LYS A 454 65.81 -28.74 4.96
C LYS A 454 66.64 -27.98 3.92
N CYS A 455 66.35 -26.70 3.69
CA CYS A 455 67.02 -25.90 2.66
C CYS A 455 67.91 -24.78 3.21
N GLY A 456 67.93 -24.58 4.53
CA GLY A 456 68.76 -23.56 5.20
C GLY A 456 68.33 -22.12 5.03
N ASN A 457 67.24 -21.84 4.29
CA ASN A 457 66.79 -20.48 4.03
C ASN A 457 65.96 -19.91 5.19
N GLU A 458 66.13 -18.61 5.43
CA GLU A 458 65.24 -17.83 6.29
C GLU A 458 63.92 -17.55 5.58
N VAL A 459 62.82 -17.85 6.26
CA VAL A 459 61.45 -17.72 5.74
C VAL A 459 60.57 -17.02 6.78
N SER A 460 59.53 -16.32 6.33
CA SER A 460 58.60 -15.61 7.22
C SER A 460 57.14 -16.01 6.98
N PRO A 461 56.77 -17.30 7.15
CA PRO A 461 55.39 -17.73 6.96
C PRO A 461 54.48 -17.19 8.08
N THR A 462 53.17 -17.13 7.82
CA THR A 462 52.17 -16.83 8.86
C THR A 462 51.61 -18.14 9.42
N TYR A 463 51.31 -18.19 10.72
CA TYR A 463 50.77 -19.43 11.30
C TYR A 463 49.44 -19.86 10.66
N GLN A 464 48.60 -18.89 10.28
CA GLN A 464 47.36 -19.17 9.54
C GLN A 464 47.62 -19.88 8.21
N SER A 465 48.66 -19.49 7.45
CA SER A 465 48.97 -20.14 6.17
C SER A 465 49.58 -21.54 6.35
N LEU A 466 50.40 -21.73 7.39
CA LEU A 466 50.94 -23.04 7.77
C LEU A 466 49.83 -24.00 8.18
N ARG A 467 48.87 -23.54 9.00
CA ARG A 467 47.70 -24.32 9.41
C ARG A 467 46.81 -24.69 8.21
N GLY A 468 46.72 -23.80 7.22
CA GLY A 468 46.01 -24.03 5.96
C GLY A 468 46.71 -24.98 4.98
N GLY A 469 47.85 -25.59 5.36
CA GLY A 469 48.53 -26.62 4.57
C GLY A 469 49.62 -26.11 3.62
N GLN A 470 50.03 -24.84 3.70
CA GLN A 470 51.18 -24.35 2.93
C GLN A 470 52.50 -24.90 3.51
N LYS A 471 53.43 -25.30 2.63
CA LYS A 471 54.71 -25.96 2.99
C LYS A 471 55.76 -25.05 3.65
N GLY A 472 55.40 -23.82 4.02
CA GLY A 472 56.24 -22.91 4.83
C GLY A 472 57.47 -22.29 4.16
N CYS A 473 58.04 -22.91 3.13
CA CYS A 473 59.18 -22.38 2.36
C CYS A 473 58.78 -22.07 0.92
N GLU A 474 58.91 -20.80 0.51
CA GLU A 474 58.54 -20.34 -0.84
C GLU A 474 59.43 -20.97 -1.93
N ALA A 475 60.74 -21.06 -1.69
CA ALA A 475 61.70 -21.64 -2.62
C ALA A 475 61.43 -23.13 -2.92
N CYS A 476 60.96 -23.90 -1.93
CA CYS A 476 60.58 -25.30 -2.12
C CYS A 476 59.12 -25.48 -2.59
N GLY A 477 58.30 -24.43 -2.49
CA GLY A 477 56.86 -24.47 -2.77
C GLY A 477 56.46 -23.95 -4.15
N LYS A 478 57.23 -23.04 -4.76
CA LYS A 478 56.91 -22.43 -6.06
C LYS A 478 58.14 -22.26 -6.95
N ASN A 479 58.06 -22.80 -8.17
CA ASN A 479 58.74 -22.26 -9.37
C ASN A 479 60.26 -22.40 -9.53
N MET A 480 60.84 -23.58 -9.27
CA MET A 480 62.10 -23.94 -9.95
C MET A 480 61.80 -24.97 -11.05
N VAL A 481 61.99 -24.56 -12.31
CA VAL A 481 62.09 -25.43 -13.50
C VAL A 481 63.54 -25.29 -13.92
N SER A 482 64.29 -26.39 -13.99
CA SER A 482 65.67 -26.34 -14.47
C SER A 482 65.69 -25.99 -15.96
N GLU A 483 66.79 -25.43 -16.44
CA GLU A 483 66.97 -25.14 -17.86
C GLU A 483 66.76 -26.38 -18.74
N THR A 484 67.33 -27.52 -18.33
CA THR A 484 67.18 -28.82 -19.01
C THR A 484 65.73 -29.31 -19.09
N GLU A 485 64.95 -29.11 -18.02
CA GLU A 485 63.52 -29.43 -17.98
C GLU A 485 62.72 -28.51 -18.91
N ALA A 486 63.07 -27.22 -18.96
CA ALA A 486 62.40 -26.23 -19.81
C ALA A 486 62.54 -26.53 -21.30
N TYR A 487 63.74 -26.88 -21.78
CA TYR A 487 63.96 -27.26 -23.18
C TYR A 487 63.21 -28.55 -23.56
N SER A 488 63.16 -29.53 -22.66
CA SER A 488 62.40 -30.77 -22.87
C SER A 488 60.90 -30.52 -23.04
N LEU A 489 60.36 -29.57 -22.26
CA LEU A 489 58.96 -29.14 -22.35
C LEU A 489 58.63 -28.42 -23.67
N LEU A 490 59.55 -27.61 -24.20
CA LEU A 490 59.36 -26.95 -25.50
C LEU A 490 59.27 -27.97 -26.65
N LYS A 491 60.20 -28.94 -26.69
CA LYS A 491 60.23 -29.97 -27.74
C LYS A 491 58.94 -30.82 -27.73
N LYS A 492 58.45 -31.20 -26.54
CA LYS A 492 57.20 -31.95 -26.38
C LYS A 492 55.98 -31.20 -26.94
N ASN A 493 55.99 -29.87 -26.90
CA ASN A 493 54.88 -29.02 -27.32
C ASN A 493 55.13 -28.32 -28.68
N SER A 494 56.10 -28.79 -29.48
CA SER A 494 56.42 -28.28 -30.82
C SER A 494 56.76 -26.78 -30.86
N TYR A 495 57.56 -26.33 -29.90
CA TYR A 495 58.09 -24.96 -29.83
C TYR A 495 59.60 -24.91 -30.05
N THR A 496 60.04 -23.94 -30.84
CA THR A 496 61.45 -23.59 -31.03
C THR A 496 61.77 -22.27 -30.30
N PRO A 497 62.69 -22.22 -29.32
CA PRO A 497 62.97 -21.01 -28.57
C PRO A 497 63.73 -19.95 -29.40
N ILE A 498 63.46 -18.69 -29.12
CA ILE A 498 64.19 -17.52 -29.62
C ILE A 498 64.89 -16.87 -28.43
N GLY A 499 66.17 -17.15 -28.26
CA GLY A 499 67.01 -16.65 -27.15
C GLY A 499 67.18 -17.64 -25.99
N GLU A 500 68.01 -17.25 -25.03
CA GLU A 500 68.35 -18.05 -23.84
C GLU A 500 67.17 -18.22 -22.88
N PHE A 501 67.24 -19.22 -22.00
CA PHE A 501 66.19 -19.53 -21.04
C PHE A 501 66.05 -18.44 -19.97
N PRO A 502 64.91 -17.71 -19.92
CA PRO A 502 64.76 -16.56 -19.01
C PRO A 502 64.33 -16.97 -17.58
N GLY A 503 64.26 -18.26 -17.26
CA GLY A 503 63.73 -18.78 -16.00
C GLY A 503 62.27 -19.24 -16.08
N GLY A 504 61.89 -20.17 -15.20
CA GLY A 504 60.65 -20.96 -15.36
C GLY A 504 59.33 -20.17 -15.32
N SER A 505 59.29 -19.03 -14.64
CA SER A 505 58.09 -18.18 -14.49
C SER A 505 58.05 -17.03 -15.50
N ASN A 506 59.15 -16.77 -16.21
CA ASN A 506 59.28 -15.64 -17.11
C ASN A 506 58.80 -16.01 -18.53
N PRO A 507 58.22 -15.05 -19.28
CA PRO A 507 57.85 -15.27 -20.68
C PRO A 507 59.10 -15.59 -21.53
N TRP A 508 59.06 -16.71 -22.25
CA TRP A 508 60.08 -17.15 -23.19
C TRP A 508 59.53 -17.08 -24.61
N MET A 509 60.20 -16.32 -25.47
CA MET A 509 59.78 -16.13 -26.85
C MET A 509 60.09 -17.37 -27.69
N CYS A 510 59.09 -17.97 -28.34
CA CYS A 510 59.24 -19.19 -29.13
C CYS A 510 58.48 -19.12 -30.47
N VAL A 511 58.87 -19.92 -31.46
CA VAL A 511 58.09 -20.19 -32.68
C VAL A 511 57.34 -21.50 -32.49
N HIS A 512 56.02 -21.50 -32.72
CA HIS A 512 55.24 -22.74 -32.77
C HIS A 512 55.38 -23.39 -34.14
N GLU A 513 55.91 -24.61 -34.23
CA GLU A 513 56.22 -25.26 -35.51
C GLU A 513 54.97 -25.54 -36.35
N VAL A 514 53.83 -25.87 -35.71
CA VAL A 514 52.58 -26.22 -36.41
C VAL A 514 51.99 -25.02 -37.15
N CYS A 515 51.91 -23.85 -36.53
CA CYS A 515 51.32 -22.65 -37.15
C CYS A 515 52.36 -21.63 -37.64
N GLY A 516 53.65 -21.83 -37.35
CA GLY A 516 54.75 -20.94 -37.71
C GLY A 516 54.73 -19.57 -37.03
N THR A 517 54.01 -19.41 -35.92
CA THR A 517 53.80 -18.10 -35.28
C THR A 517 54.69 -17.92 -34.05
N LYS A 518 55.22 -16.70 -33.86
CA LYS A 518 55.98 -16.31 -32.66
C LYS A 518 55.01 -16.12 -31.48
N VAL A 519 55.24 -16.82 -30.38
CA VAL A 519 54.41 -16.79 -29.17
C VAL A 519 55.23 -16.85 -27.89
N GLU A 520 54.76 -16.17 -26.85
CA GLU A 520 55.37 -16.19 -25.52
C GLU A 520 54.83 -17.38 -24.74
N VAL A 521 55.72 -18.21 -24.18
CA VAL A 521 55.39 -19.37 -23.36
C VAL A 521 56.15 -19.32 -22.03
N ARG A 522 55.64 -19.95 -20.99
CA ARG A 522 56.31 -20.06 -19.68
C ARG A 522 56.56 -21.53 -19.36
N ALA A 523 57.78 -21.89 -18.97
CA ALA A 523 58.13 -23.30 -18.74
C ALA A 523 57.33 -23.92 -17.58
N THR A 524 57.06 -23.15 -16.52
CA THR A 524 56.17 -23.57 -15.41
C THR A 524 54.75 -23.91 -15.88
N TYR A 525 54.25 -23.22 -16.91
CA TYR A 525 52.92 -23.48 -17.45
C TYR A 525 52.91 -24.66 -18.42
N LEU A 526 53.98 -24.85 -19.19
CA LEU A 526 54.17 -26.06 -19.98
C LEU A 526 54.24 -27.31 -19.09
N ARG A 527 54.85 -27.22 -17.90
CA ARG A 527 54.91 -28.30 -16.91
C ARG A 527 53.53 -28.67 -16.34
N SER A 528 52.67 -27.68 -16.13
CA SER A 528 51.30 -27.91 -15.61
C SER A 528 50.27 -28.31 -16.67
N GLY A 529 50.66 -28.37 -17.96
CA GLY A 529 49.80 -28.77 -19.07
C GLY A 529 48.77 -27.72 -19.51
N ASN A 530 48.84 -26.49 -18.96
CA ASN A 530 47.81 -25.47 -19.11
C ASN A 530 48.02 -24.52 -20.32
N VAL A 531 48.99 -24.78 -21.20
CA VAL A 531 49.33 -23.87 -22.30
C VAL A 531 49.44 -24.60 -23.64
N GLY A 532 48.63 -24.16 -24.60
CA GLY A 532 48.81 -24.40 -26.03
C GLY A 532 48.99 -23.09 -26.78
N CYS A 533 49.38 -23.15 -28.06
CA CYS A 533 49.59 -21.95 -28.87
C CYS A 533 48.30 -21.12 -28.93
N SER A 534 48.35 -19.87 -28.45
CA SER A 534 47.19 -18.97 -28.39
C SER A 534 46.50 -18.75 -29.74
N PHE A 535 47.25 -18.82 -30.84
CA PHE A 535 46.70 -18.74 -32.20
C PHE A 535 46.02 -20.06 -32.62
N CYS A 536 46.61 -21.21 -32.32
CA CYS A 536 45.98 -22.51 -32.58
C CYS A 536 44.77 -22.79 -31.70
N ALA A 537 44.79 -22.32 -30.45
CA ALA A 537 43.68 -22.39 -29.51
C ALA A 537 42.52 -21.44 -29.92
N GLY A 538 42.79 -20.44 -30.75
CA GLY A 538 41.80 -19.46 -31.22
C GLY A 538 41.51 -18.34 -30.23
N THR A 539 42.40 -18.13 -29.25
CA THR A 539 42.30 -17.02 -28.29
C THR A 539 42.85 -15.70 -28.86
N LYS A 540 43.59 -15.74 -29.98
CA LYS A 540 44.02 -14.57 -30.76
C LYS A 540 43.56 -14.68 -32.22
N PRO A 541 43.27 -13.56 -32.91
CA PRO A 541 42.88 -13.57 -34.33
C PRO A 541 43.96 -14.21 -35.21
N ILE A 542 43.54 -15.01 -36.18
CA ILE A 542 44.41 -15.72 -37.13
C ILE A 542 44.32 -15.08 -38.52
N THR A 543 45.45 -14.98 -39.23
CA THR A 543 45.50 -14.48 -40.60
C THR A 543 45.15 -15.55 -41.63
N SER A 544 44.79 -15.14 -42.85
CA SER A 544 44.46 -16.07 -43.95
C SER A 544 45.60 -17.04 -44.27
N ALA A 545 46.85 -16.57 -44.26
CA ALA A 545 48.02 -17.42 -44.48
C ALA A 545 48.19 -18.49 -43.39
N GLN A 546 47.99 -18.11 -42.12
CA GLN A 546 48.07 -19.02 -40.98
C GLN A 546 46.94 -20.05 -40.99
N ALA A 547 45.71 -19.64 -41.34
CA ALA A 547 44.57 -20.53 -41.47
C ALA A 547 44.78 -21.57 -42.60
N ASN A 548 45.28 -21.14 -43.77
CA ASN A 548 45.58 -22.05 -44.88
C ASN A 548 46.63 -23.10 -44.51
N LYS A 549 47.68 -22.71 -43.78
CA LYS A 549 48.71 -23.64 -43.30
C LYS A 549 48.13 -24.66 -42.31
N PHE A 550 47.22 -24.23 -41.44
CA PHE A 550 46.52 -25.10 -40.50
C PHE A 550 45.56 -26.08 -41.19
N PHE A 551 44.80 -25.64 -42.19
CA PHE A 551 43.92 -26.53 -42.96
C PHE A 551 44.73 -27.63 -43.67
N ARG A 552 45.86 -27.27 -44.28
CA ARG A 552 46.76 -28.24 -44.93
C ARG A 552 47.35 -29.25 -43.95
N SER A 553 47.78 -28.81 -42.76
CA SER A 553 48.31 -29.73 -41.75
C SER A 553 47.26 -30.70 -41.17
N ARG A 554 45.98 -30.41 -41.36
CA ARG A 554 44.85 -31.29 -41.01
C ARG A 554 44.30 -32.09 -42.19
N GLY A 555 44.98 -32.09 -43.35
CA GLY A 555 44.57 -32.88 -44.51
C GLY A 555 43.48 -32.25 -45.37
N PHE A 556 43.30 -30.92 -45.31
CA PHE A 556 42.35 -30.18 -46.15
C PHE A 556 43.08 -29.28 -47.13
N LYS A 557 42.61 -29.26 -48.38
CA LYS A 557 43.06 -28.32 -49.41
C LYS A 557 42.01 -27.22 -49.59
N PRO A 558 42.24 -26.00 -49.06
CA PRO A 558 41.43 -24.82 -49.32
C PRO A 558 41.18 -24.56 -50.81
N ILE A 559 39.93 -24.31 -51.18
CA ILE A 559 39.53 -23.87 -52.52
C ILE A 559 39.25 -22.37 -52.52
N GLU A 560 38.68 -21.85 -51.43
CA GLU A 560 38.31 -20.44 -51.28
C GLU A 560 39.15 -19.70 -50.22
N PRO A 561 39.28 -18.36 -50.31
CA PRO A 561 40.05 -17.59 -49.34
C PRO A 561 39.40 -17.59 -47.95
N PHE A 562 40.23 -17.74 -46.92
CA PHE A 562 39.79 -17.69 -45.52
C PHE A 562 39.28 -16.29 -45.15
N LYS A 563 38.02 -16.21 -44.72
CA LYS A 563 37.36 -14.96 -44.28
C LYS A 563 37.56 -14.72 -42.77
N ASN A 564 37.12 -15.66 -41.94
CA ASN A 564 37.29 -15.64 -40.48
C ASN A 564 37.08 -17.04 -39.88
N ALA A 565 37.32 -17.19 -38.57
CA ALA A 565 37.36 -18.49 -37.89
C ALA A 565 36.01 -19.23 -37.77
N ARG A 566 34.88 -18.53 -37.96
CA ARG A 566 33.52 -19.09 -37.88
C ARG A 566 32.88 -19.30 -39.25
N SER A 567 33.39 -18.63 -40.29
CA SER A 567 32.90 -18.81 -41.65
C SER A 567 33.26 -20.20 -42.19
N PRO A 568 32.30 -20.90 -42.83
CA PRO A 568 32.59 -22.12 -43.58
C PRO A 568 33.61 -21.83 -44.68
N MET A 569 34.48 -22.80 -44.94
CA MET A 569 35.54 -22.68 -45.92
C MET A 569 35.59 -23.92 -46.82
N LYS A 570 35.14 -23.77 -48.07
CA LYS A 570 35.19 -24.79 -49.12
C LYS A 570 36.62 -25.33 -49.27
N SER A 571 36.73 -26.62 -49.02
CA SER A 571 37.99 -27.36 -48.99
C SER A 571 37.78 -28.78 -49.52
N ILE A 572 38.79 -29.32 -50.19
CA ILE A 572 38.83 -30.75 -50.54
C ILE A 572 39.48 -31.48 -49.36
N HIS A 573 38.78 -32.45 -48.77
CA HIS A 573 39.39 -33.33 -47.78
C HIS A 573 40.26 -34.37 -48.49
N LEU A 574 41.57 -34.33 -48.26
CA LEU A 574 42.55 -35.13 -49.01
C LEU A 574 42.40 -36.64 -48.79
N VAL A 575 41.80 -37.08 -47.68
CA VAL A 575 41.61 -38.51 -47.38
C VAL A 575 40.45 -39.11 -48.17
N CYS A 576 39.29 -38.43 -48.21
CA CYS A 576 38.09 -38.97 -48.87
C CYS A 576 37.81 -38.36 -50.25
N GLY A 577 38.60 -37.37 -50.68
CA GLY A 577 38.50 -36.71 -51.99
C GLY A 577 37.26 -35.82 -52.19
N ARG A 578 36.37 -35.72 -51.20
CA ARG A 578 35.10 -34.98 -51.32
C ARG A 578 35.25 -33.50 -50.98
N GLU A 579 34.46 -32.67 -51.64
CA GLU A 579 34.29 -31.26 -51.28
C GLU A 579 33.47 -31.14 -49.99
N VAL A 580 34.03 -30.42 -49.03
CA VAL A 580 33.44 -30.15 -47.72
C VAL A 580 33.66 -28.69 -47.34
N THR A 581 32.83 -28.19 -46.44
CA THR A 581 32.86 -26.78 -45.98
C THR A 581 33.15 -26.68 -44.48
N PRO A 582 34.30 -27.18 -43.98
CA PRO A 582 34.64 -27.06 -42.58
C PRO A 582 34.86 -25.59 -42.19
N THR A 583 34.52 -25.24 -40.96
CA THR A 583 34.99 -23.98 -40.35
C THR A 583 36.33 -24.24 -39.65
N TRP A 584 37.16 -23.20 -39.54
CA TRP A 584 38.42 -23.30 -38.77
C TRP A 584 38.16 -23.76 -37.33
N SER A 585 37.07 -23.27 -36.72
CA SER A 585 36.65 -23.69 -35.37
C SER A 585 36.27 -25.18 -35.30
N SER A 586 35.60 -25.73 -36.32
CA SER A 586 35.21 -27.14 -36.36
C SER A 586 36.41 -28.08 -36.53
N LEU A 587 37.41 -27.70 -37.34
CA LEU A 587 38.64 -28.48 -37.53
C LEU A 587 39.46 -28.62 -36.25
N ARG A 588 39.35 -27.65 -35.34
CA ARG A 588 40.01 -27.70 -34.03
C ARG A 588 39.41 -28.79 -33.13
N VAL A 589 38.11 -29.08 -33.27
CA VAL A 589 37.34 -29.89 -32.30
C VAL A 589 37.01 -31.30 -32.82
N SER A 590 36.55 -31.46 -34.06
CA SER A 590 35.87 -32.71 -34.48
C SER A 590 36.31 -33.28 -35.84
N GLY A 591 37.50 -32.94 -36.35
CA GLY A 591 38.06 -33.54 -37.56
C GLY A 591 37.49 -33.04 -38.90
N GLY A 592 36.43 -32.21 -38.89
CA GLY A 592 36.02 -31.31 -39.97
C GLY A 592 35.37 -31.91 -41.22
N CYS A 593 35.54 -33.20 -41.54
CA CYS A 593 34.86 -33.82 -42.68
C CYS A 593 33.54 -34.48 -42.25
N LYS A 594 32.39 -33.95 -42.73
CA LYS A 594 31.06 -34.50 -42.41
C LYS A 594 30.85 -35.95 -42.88
N TYR A 595 31.57 -36.37 -43.94
CA TYR A 595 31.45 -37.72 -44.50
C TYR A 595 32.33 -38.77 -43.80
N CYS A 596 33.33 -38.31 -43.03
CA CYS A 596 34.26 -39.20 -42.31
C CYS A 596 34.06 -39.13 -40.78
N SER A 597 33.11 -38.32 -40.32
CA SER A 597 32.84 -38.12 -38.89
C SER A 597 32.04 -39.30 -38.32
N THR A 598 32.56 -39.95 -37.28
CA THR A 598 31.92 -41.09 -36.59
C THR A 598 30.87 -40.68 -35.55
N SER A 599 30.61 -39.39 -35.36
CA SER A 599 29.74 -38.85 -34.29
C SER A 599 28.32 -38.47 -34.72
N LEU A 600 28.00 -38.51 -36.01
CA LEU A 600 26.65 -38.35 -36.57
C LEU A 600 26.40 -39.56 -37.49
N VAL A 601 25.15 -40.02 -37.60
CA VAL A 601 24.77 -41.26 -38.34
C VAL A 601 25.59 -41.36 -39.63
N ASN A 602 26.35 -42.45 -39.77
CA ASN A 602 27.15 -42.67 -40.97
C ASN A 602 26.19 -42.80 -42.15
N LEU A 603 26.16 -41.76 -43.00
CA LEU A 603 25.20 -41.64 -44.10
C LEU A 603 25.33 -42.74 -45.15
N ILE A 604 26.44 -43.50 -45.14
CA ILE A 604 26.71 -44.59 -46.07
C ILE A 604 26.39 -45.96 -45.46
N ALA A 605 26.25 -46.07 -44.14
CA ALA A 605 25.96 -47.33 -43.45
C ALA A 605 24.45 -47.52 -43.24
N PRO A 606 23.96 -48.76 -43.08
CA PRO A 606 22.56 -49.04 -42.77
C PRO A 606 22.09 -48.32 -41.50
N ALA A 607 20.88 -47.76 -41.58
CA ALA A 607 20.27 -46.98 -40.52
C ALA A 607 18.79 -47.31 -40.41
N TYR A 608 18.16 -46.86 -39.33
CA TYR A 608 16.74 -47.05 -39.12
C TYR A 608 16.09 -45.77 -38.64
N PHE A 609 14.83 -45.61 -39.05
CA PHE A 609 13.91 -44.61 -38.55
C PHE A 609 13.09 -45.20 -37.40
N TYR A 610 12.83 -44.44 -36.35
CA TYR A 610 12.02 -44.86 -35.22
C TYR A 610 10.97 -43.80 -34.84
N LEU A 611 9.81 -44.29 -34.38
CA LEU A 611 8.75 -43.50 -33.76
C LEU A 611 8.58 -43.98 -32.31
N ILE A 612 8.70 -43.04 -31.37
CA ILE A 612 8.63 -43.30 -29.92
C ILE A 612 7.65 -42.33 -29.25
N THR A 613 7.14 -42.71 -28.08
CA THR A 613 6.18 -41.93 -27.29
C THR A 613 6.56 -41.88 -25.82
N ASN A 614 6.20 -40.80 -25.11
CA ASN A 614 6.39 -40.67 -23.67
C ASN A 614 5.11 -40.14 -23.02
N SER A 615 4.45 -40.99 -22.22
CA SER A 615 3.17 -40.65 -21.56
C SER A 615 3.31 -39.62 -20.46
N GLN A 616 4.47 -39.53 -19.78
CA GLN A 616 4.69 -38.53 -18.73
C GLN A 616 4.90 -37.13 -19.31
N LEU A 617 5.58 -37.05 -20.44
CA LEU A 617 5.83 -35.81 -21.17
C LEU A 617 4.73 -35.49 -22.18
N ASN A 618 3.71 -36.35 -22.33
CA ASN A 618 2.66 -36.26 -23.32
C ASN A 618 3.19 -35.93 -24.74
N SER A 619 4.24 -36.63 -25.18
CA SER A 619 4.94 -36.29 -26.42
C SER A 619 5.27 -37.50 -27.28
N HIS A 620 5.13 -37.35 -28.59
CA HIS A 620 5.69 -38.27 -29.57
C HIS A 620 6.99 -37.70 -30.16
N LYS A 621 7.86 -38.58 -30.63
CA LYS A 621 9.13 -38.20 -31.24
C LYS A 621 9.48 -39.14 -32.38
N VAL A 622 9.90 -38.54 -33.49
CA VAL A 622 10.55 -39.24 -34.61
C VAL A 622 12.07 -39.07 -34.51
N GLY A 623 12.81 -40.02 -35.07
CA GLY A 623 14.26 -40.05 -34.97
C GLY A 623 14.92 -41.06 -35.89
N ILE A 624 16.19 -40.84 -36.22
CA ILE A 624 17.04 -41.85 -36.88
C ILE A 624 18.23 -42.31 -36.03
N SER A 625 18.68 -43.53 -36.27
CA SER A 625 19.94 -44.05 -35.74
C SER A 625 20.63 -45.01 -36.70
N GLY A 626 21.95 -45.12 -36.61
CA GLY A 626 22.74 -46.07 -37.41
C GLY A 626 22.98 -47.37 -36.64
N HIS A 627 23.02 -48.50 -37.36
CA HIS A 627 23.29 -49.81 -36.74
C HIS A 627 24.69 -49.91 -36.10
N GLY A 628 25.65 -49.12 -36.57
CA GLY A 628 27.04 -49.07 -36.06
C GLY A 628 27.38 -47.85 -35.20
N ALA A 629 26.39 -47.10 -34.70
CA ALA A 629 26.66 -45.94 -33.86
C ALA A 629 27.21 -46.36 -32.48
N THR A 630 28.28 -45.72 -32.01
CA THR A 630 28.92 -45.99 -30.69
C THR A 630 27.99 -45.79 -29.50
N VAL A 631 26.87 -45.07 -29.68
CA VAL A 631 25.81 -44.91 -28.70
C VAL A 631 24.47 -45.17 -29.40
N ASN A 632 23.77 -46.24 -29.01
CA ASN A 632 22.42 -46.52 -29.51
C ASN A 632 21.45 -45.46 -28.95
N ARG A 633 20.99 -44.55 -29.84
CA ARG A 633 20.18 -43.38 -29.47
C ARG A 633 18.81 -43.80 -28.95
N LEU A 634 18.22 -44.84 -29.55
CA LEU A 634 16.92 -45.38 -29.17
C LEU A 634 16.96 -45.97 -27.75
N GLU A 635 17.97 -46.77 -27.44
CA GLU A 635 18.18 -47.33 -26.09
C GLU A 635 18.34 -46.24 -25.02
N ARG A 636 19.01 -45.14 -25.36
CA ARG A 636 19.14 -44.00 -24.45
C ARG A 636 17.80 -43.32 -24.18
N HIS A 637 16.94 -43.19 -25.19
CA HIS A 637 15.59 -42.65 -24.99
C HIS A 637 14.72 -43.60 -24.15
N LYS A 638 14.83 -44.92 -24.36
CA LYS A 638 14.12 -45.94 -23.55
C LYS A 638 14.45 -45.84 -22.06
N ARG A 639 15.73 -45.71 -21.70
CA ARG A 639 16.15 -45.51 -20.29
C ARG A 639 15.59 -44.23 -19.65
N LEU A 640 15.18 -43.26 -20.46
CA LEU A 640 14.63 -41.98 -20.04
C LEU A 640 13.10 -41.93 -20.19
N GLY A 641 12.44 -43.09 -20.18
CA GLY A 641 10.98 -43.20 -20.11
C GLY A 641 10.25 -43.11 -21.45
N TRP A 642 10.96 -43.16 -22.58
CA TRP A 642 10.33 -43.23 -23.90
C TRP A 642 10.03 -44.69 -24.29
N SER A 643 8.84 -44.94 -24.80
CA SER A 643 8.40 -46.24 -25.28
C SER A 643 8.45 -46.28 -26.81
N GLU A 644 8.92 -47.40 -27.35
CA GLU A 644 8.95 -47.65 -28.79
C GLU A 644 7.56 -47.95 -29.32
N TYR A 645 7.17 -47.27 -30.40
CA TYR A 645 5.95 -47.59 -31.14
C TYR A 645 6.27 -48.42 -32.38
N ALA A 646 7.22 -47.97 -33.21
CA ALA A 646 7.64 -48.70 -34.41
C ALA A 646 9.04 -48.26 -34.89
N VAL A 647 9.71 -49.16 -35.63
CA VAL A 647 11.03 -48.96 -36.24
C VAL A 647 11.02 -49.46 -37.69
N LYS A 648 11.71 -48.74 -38.58
CA LYS A 648 11.84 -49.02 -40.01
C LYS A 648 13.31 -49.02 -40.41
N ASP A 649 13.82 -50.16 -40.83
CA ASP A 649 15.18 -50.28 -41.36
C ASP A 649 15.28 -49.75 -42.80
N LEU A 650 16.40 -49.10 -43.09
CA LEU A 650 16.74 -48.48 -44.38
C LEU A 650 18.20 -48.83 -44.75
N ASP A 651 18.47 -48.91 -46.05
CA ASP A 651 19.73 -49.43 -46.57
C ASP A 651 20.88 -48.45 -46.31
N THR A 652 20.58 -47.14 -46.23
CA THR A 652 21.58 -46.11 -45.94
C THR A 652 21.09 -45.07 -44.92
N GLY A 653 22.04 -44.48 -44.19
CA GLY A 653 21.77 -43.32 -43.33
C GLY A 653 21.27 -42.08 -44.07
N GLU A 654 21.61 -41.94 -45.36
CA GLU A 654 21.09 -40.88 -46.23
C GLU A 654 19.59 -41.03 -46.48
N GLU A 655 19.11 -42.25 -46.74
CA GLU A 655 17.67 -42.52 -46.86
C GLU A 655 16.92 -42.26 -45.56
N ALA A 656 17.50 -42.69 -44.43
CA ALA A 656 16.92 -42.44 -43.11
C ALA A 656 16.81 -40.94 -42.83
N TYR A 657 17.87 -40.18 -43.10
CA TYR A 657 17.87 -38.72 -42.94
C TYR A 657 16.82 -38.05 -43.83
N ALA A 658 16.75 -38.43 -45.10
CA ALA A 658 15.78 -37.86 -46.03
C ALA A 658 14.33 -38.20 -45.65
N LEU A 659 14.09 -39.39 -45.09
CA LEU A 659 12.77 -39.79 -44.61
C LEU A 659 12.36 -38.99 -43.36
N GLU A 660 13.28 -38.83 -42.40
CA GLU A 660 13.04 -38.02 -41.20
C GLU A 660 12.72 -36.57 -41.54
N GLU A 661 13.47 -35.97 -42.47
CA GLU A 661 13.24 -34.61 -42.95
C GLU A 661 11.85 -34.45 -43.58
N GLN A 662 11.46 -35.35 -44.50
CA GLN A 662 10.14 -35.31 -45.14
C GLN A 662 8.99 -35.49 -44.14
N VAL A 663 9.13 -36.40 -43.17
CA VAL A 663 8.12 -36.62 -42.13
C VAL A 663 7.98 -35.38 -41.26
N LEU A 664 9.10 -34.75 -40.88
CA LEU A 664 9.09 -33.51 -40.11
C LEU A 664 8.51 -32.34 -40.91
N GLU A 665 8.86 -32.19 -42.19
CA GLU A 665 8.29 -31.16 -43.05
C GLU A 665 6.77 -31.31 -43.17
N TRP A 666 6.28 -32.53 -43.43
CA TRP A 666 4.84 -32.82 -43.45
C TRP A 666 4.16 -32.46 -42.11
N LEU A 667 4.73 -32.90 -40.98
CA LEU A 667 4.19 -32.59 -39.66
C LEU A 667 4.16 -31.07 -39.39
N ARG A 668 5.19 -30.34 -39.79
CA ARG A 668 5.39 -28.92 -39.44
C ARG A 668 4.68 -27.96 -40.38
N LEU A 669 4.69 -28.25 -41.68
CA LEU A 669 4.20 -27.34 -42.71
C LEU A 669 2.76 -27.67 -43.12
N GLU A 670 2.45 -28.96 -43.31
CA GLU A 670 1.14 -29.39 -43.78
C GLU A 670 0.17 -29.59 -42.60
N MET A 671 0.55 -30.41 -41.62
CA MET A 671 -0.27 -30.67 -40.43
C MET A 671 -0.20 -29.52 -39.40
N ARG A 672 0.76 -28.59 -39.56
CA ARG A 672 0.99 -27.43 -38.68
C ARG A 672 1.18 -27.77 -37.20
N ILE A 673 1.70 -28.96 -36.92
CA ILE A 673 2.01 -29.41 -35.55
C ILE A 673 3.42 -28.90 -35.23
N PRO A 674 3.61 -27.99 -34.26
CA PRO A 674 4.92 -27.44 -33.95
C PRO A 674 5.76 -28.38 -33.08
N GLN A 675 7.02 -28.01 -32.88
CA GLN A 675 7.88 -28.64 -31.89
C GLN A 675 7.27 -28.49 -30.49
N TYR A 676 7.23 -29.59 -29.73
CA TYR A 676 6.54 -29.62 -28.43
C TYR A 676 7.45 -29.46 -27.22
N LEU A 677 8.57 -30.20 -27.16
CA LEU A 677 9.50 -30.16 -26.02
C LEU A 677 10.67 -29.21 -26.27
N ILE A 678 11.21 -28.65 -25.18
CA ILE A 678 12.43 -27.80 -25.19
C ILE A 678 13.67 -28.55 -24.72
N SER A 679 14.87 -27.99 -24.95
CA SER A 679 16.14 -28.64 -24.64
C SER A 679 16.31 -29.04 -23.17
N ASP A 680 15.75 -28.27 -22.23
CA ASP A 680 15.84 -28.55 -20.79
C ASP A 680 15.02 -29.78 -20.38
N GLN A 681 13.93 -30.05 -21.09
CA GLN A 681 13.08 -31.23 -20.88
C GLN A 681 13.65 -32.48 -21.56
N MET A 682 14.64 -32.32 -22.45
CA MET A 682 15.40 -33.43 -23.05
C MET A 682 16.92 -33.19 -22.95
N PRO A 683 17.54 -33.38 -21.77
CA PRO A 683 18.98 -33.21 -21.56
C PRO A 683 19.84 -34.08 -22.49
N GLN A 684 19.29 -35.19 -22.96
CA GLN A 684 19.89 -36.11 -23.92
C GLN A 684 19.84 -35.62 -25.38
N GLY A 685 19.17 -34.50 -25.66
CA GLY A 685 19.00 -33.91 -26.99
C GLY A 685 17.90 -34.56 -27.84
N GLY A 686 17.55 -33.90 -28.96
CA GLY A 686 16.51 -34.34 -29.91
C GLY A 686 15.11 -33.78 -29.65
N HIS A 687 15.03 -32.65 -28.94
CA HIS A 687 13.77 -31.97 -28.63
C HIS A 687 13.09 -31.34 -29.85
N THR A 688 13.87 -31.01 -30.89
CA THR A 688 13.43 -30.43 -32.18
C THR A 688 12.50 -31.36 -32.96
N GLU A 689 12.70 -32.67 -32.82
CA GLU A 689 11.90 -33.69 -33.51
C GLU A 689 10.73 -34.23 -32.67
N THR A 690 10.29 -33.49 -31.64
CA THR A 690 9.17 -33.86 -30.76
C THR A 690 7.87 -33.16 -31.16
N LEU A 691 6.74 -33.77 -30.83
CA LEU A 691 5.40 -33.26 -31.11
C LEU A 691 4.45 -33.60 -29.96
N ASP A 692 3.34 -32.88 -29.86
CA ASP A 692 2.32 -33.08 -28.83
C ASP A 692 1.54 -34.37 -29.14
N ALA A 693 1.46 -35.28 -28.16
CA ALA A 693 0.75 -36.55 -28.32
C ALA A 693 -0.77 -36.40 -28.44
N SER A 694 -1.33 -35.22 -28.14
CA SER A 694 -2.77 -34.94 -28.26
C SER A 694 -3.20 -34.44 -29.64
N GLU A 695 -2.27 -33.96 -30.46
CA GLU A 695 -2.55 -33.36 -31.77
C GLU A 695 -2.63 -34.40 -32.90
N ILE A 696 -1.95 -35.55 -32.74
CA ILE A 696 -1.91 -36.59 -33.76
C ILE A 696 -1.58 -37.94 -33.11
N ASP A 697 -2.27 -38.99 -33.55
CA ASP A 697 -2.01 -40.33 -33.06
C ASP A 697 -0.83 -41.00 -33.78
N LEU A 698 -0.20 -41.97 -33.10
CA LEU A 698 0.98 -42.68 -33.59
C LEU A 698 0.73 -43.47 -34.88
N ALA A 699 -0.48 -44.00 -35.08
CA ALA A 699 -0.80 -44.81 -36.26
C ALA A 699 -0.86 -43.94 -37.51
N THR A 700 -1.45 -42.74 -37.42
CA THR A 700 -1.47 -41.77 -38.51
C THR A 700 -0.07 -41.35 -38.95
N ILE A 701 0.84 -41.10 -37.99
CA ILE A 701 2.24 -40.80 -38.32
C ILE A 701 2.89 -41.99 -39.02
N TRP A 702 2.68 -43.20 -38.52
CA TRP A 702 3.32 -44.38 -39.08
C TRP A 702 2.85 -44.71 -40.50
N ILE A 703 1.56 -44.55 -40.79
CA ILE A 703 1.03 -44.69 -42.16
C ILE A 703 1.74 -43.72 -43.10
N LYS A 704 1.96 -42.47 -42.68
CA LYS A 704 2.68 -41.50 -43.51
C LYS A 704 4.16 -41.86 -43.70
N VAL A 705 4.82 -42.37 -42.66
CA VAL A 705 6.20 -42.88 -42.76
C VAL A 705 6.27 -44.01 -43.78
N GLU A 706 5.31 -44.94 -43.76
CA GLU A 706 5.26 -46.04 -44.74
C GLU A 706 4.99 -45.55 -46.17
N GLU A 707 4.13 -44.56 -46.35
CA GLU A 707 3.89 -43.90 -47.65
C GLU A 707 5.18 -43.28 -48.17
N LEU A 708 5.81 -42.37 -47.40
CA LEU A 708 7.00 -41.62 -47.80
C LEU A 708 8.21 -42.53 -48.03
N SER A 709 8.33 -43.64 -47.29
CA SER A 709 9.40 -44.61 -47.47
C SER A 709 9.31 -45.38 -48.81
N LYS A 710 8.14 -45.41 -49.46
CA LYS A 710 7.92 -46.12 -50.74
C LYS A 710 8.12 -45.22 -51.97
N VAL A 711 8.12 -43.89 -51.81
CA VAL A 711 8.14 -42.92 -52.92
C VAL A 711 9.53 -42.81 -53.59
N LYS A 712 10.56 -43.48 -53.06
CA LYS A 712 11.88 -43.58 -53.71
C LYS A 712 12.21 -45.03 -54.09
N LYS A 713 11.82 -45.40 -55.30
CA LYS A 713 12.58 -46.32 -56.15
C LYS A 713 12.95 -45.59 -57.44
#